data_AF-A0A7J7N8L5-F1
#
_entry.id   AF-A0A7J7N8L5-F1
#
_cell.length_a   1.000
_cell.length_b   1.000
_cell.length_c   1.000
_cell.angle_alpha   90.00
_cell.angle_beta   90.00
_cell.angle_gamma   90.00
#
_symmetry.space_group_name_H-M   'P 1'
#
loop_
_entity.id
_entity.type
_entity.pdbx_description
1 polymer ?
#
loop_
_entity_poly.entity_id
_entity_poly.type
_entity_poly.pdbx_seq_one_letter_code
_entity_poly.pdbx_strand_id
1 'polypeptide(L)'
;MGETLVVSLIICAVSVILWAVKVLYIIWWTPKKLERALRKQGIEGPPYKLFFGNMKENFGMAKEAWSKPMNLSHNIAPRILPFALQTVEKYGKLSVIWYGAIPRVTIMEPDLIRDVLSNKFGHFPKPKSNPLRMLPAFYTSCSELVSKWDTLITAEEGSCELDVWPELQNLTGDVISRTAFGSSFEEGRRIFQLQTEQAELAIQAIQSVYIPGSRFLPTKRNTRMKEIDKEVRVLLTDIIHKREQATKVGESTNGDLLGLMMESNFKEIKENNGSKKLGMSLHEIIEECKLFYFAGQETTSTLLVWTMVALSMHPEWQVLAREEVLQIFEHRAPEFDELTHLKIVSVGVALPILFIHHDREIWGEDVDQFNPERFRKGVSNATKNQVSFFPFGWGPRICIGQNFAMVEAKMALTMILQHFSFELSPTYAHAPWTVITIQPQYGAQIILLSVILWAVKVLYIIWWTPKKLERALRKQGIEGPPYKLFFGNMKENFGMAKEAWSKPMNLSHNIAPRILPFALQTVEKYGKLSVIWYGAVPRVTIMEPDLIRDVLSNKFGHFPKVKHIPLVRLIATGLANYEGEQWAKHRRILNPAFHQEKLKRMLPAFYTSCTKLVSKWDTLITAKEGSCELDIWPELQNFTGDAISRTAFGSSFEEGRRIFQLQTEQAELAIQAIQSVYIPGYRFLPTKRNIKMKETVKEIRALVTDIVYKREHAIKAGEASNGDILGLIMESNFKEIKENNGSKKLGMSLHEIIEECKLFYFVGQETTSTLLVWTMVVLSMHPEWQVLAREEVLQIVGRRAPEFDELTHLKIVSIPLLTIFFLTLYPPIVSITRRTYKEMKLGKIILPAGVQVALPTLLIHHDREIWGEDVDEFNPERFRNGVSMATKNQVSFLPFGWGPRICLGQNFAMVEAKMALTMILQHFSFELSPTYSHAPFTVVTIQPQHGAQIILRKL
;
A
#
# COMPACT_ATOMS: atom_id res chain seq x y z
N MET A 1 -25.37 18.97 -43.15
CA MET A 1 -24.08 18.47 -42.62
C MET A 1 -22.96 19.51 -42.67
N GLY A 2 -22.75 20.26 -43.77
CA GLY A 2 -21.62 21.21 -43.85
C GLY A 2 -21.60 22.30 -42.78
N GLU A 3 -22.69 23.05 -42.63
CA GLU A 3 -22.77 24.25 -41.78
C GLU A 3 -22.49 23.96 -40.29
N THR A 4 -23.06 22.87 -39.76
CA THR A 4 -22.83 22.41 -38.37
C THR A 4 -21.37 22.07 -38.07
N LEU A 5 -20.62 21.59 -39.07
CA LEU A 5 -19.19 21.32 -38.95
C LEU A 5 -18.39 22.63 -38.90
N VAL A 6 -18.74 23.60 -39.74
CA VAL A 6 -18.11 24.93 -39.80
C VAL A 6 -18.29 25.70 -38.48
N VAL A 7 -19.50 25.73 -37.93
CA VAL A 7 -19.77 26.38 -36.63
C VAL A 7 -18.96 25.74 -35.51
N SER A 8 -18.85 24.41 -35.48
CA SER A 8 -18.05 23.70 -34.46
C SER A 8 -16.56 24.04 -34.56
N LEU A 9 -16.01 24.11 -35.78
CA LEU A 9 -14.62 24.50 -36.02
C LEU A 9 -14.35 25.95 -35.60
N ILE A 10 -15.27 26.88 -35.88
CA ILE A 10 -15.17 28.29 -35.46
C ILE A 10 -15.15 28.41 -33.93
N ILE A 11 -16.04 27.71 -33.22
CA ILE A 11 -16.09 27.73 -31.74
C ILE A 11 -14.79 27.18 -31.13
N CYS A 12 -14.22 26.11 -31.69
CA CYS A 12 -12.91 25.61 -31.28
C CYS A 12 -11.80 26.64 -31.54
N ALA A 13 -11.76 27.27 -32.72
CA ALA A 13 -10.75 28.27 -33.07
C ALA A 13 -10.79 29.48 -32.12
N VAL A 14 -11.98 30.04 -31.87
CA VAL A 14 -12.18 31.17 -30.93
C VAL A 14 -11.76 30.78 -29.51
N SER A 15 -12.08 29.56 -29.06
CA SER A 15 -11.67 29.07 -27.74
C SER A 15 -10.15 28.96 -27.58
N VAL A 16 -9.45 28.49 -28.62
CA VAL A 16 -7.98 28.42 -28.65
C VAL A 16 -7.35 29.82 -28.65
N ILE A 17 -7.90 30.77 -29.42
CA ILE A 17 -7.43 32.17 -29.46
C ILE A 17 -7.60 32.84 -28.09
N LEU A 18 -8.76 32.72 -27.45
CA LEU A 18 -9.02 33.28 -26.11
C LEU A 18 -8.09 32.68 -25.05
N TRP A 19 -7.81 31.38 -25.12
CA TRP A 19 -6.82 30.74 -24.24
C TRP A 19 -5.41 31.29 -24.48
N ALA A 20 -4.97 31.41 -25.74
CA ALA A 20 -3.66 31.94 -26.09
C ALA A 20 -3.46 33.39 -25.61
N VAL A 21 -4.45 34.27 -25.80
CA VAL A 21 -4.43 35.66 -25.30
C VAL A 21 -4.34 35.70 -23.77
N LYS A 22 -5.12 34.86 -23.07
CA LYS A 22 -5.08 34.79 -21.60
C LYS A 22 -3.74 34.28 -21.07
N VAL A 23 -3.12 33.31 -21.75
CA VAL A 23 -1.74 32.87 -21.44
C VAL A 23 -0.76 34.03 -21.65
N LEU A 24 -0.80 34.72 -22.81
CA LEU A 24 0.09 35.84 -23.14
C LEU A 24 0.04 36.97 -22.10
N TYR A 25 -1.16 37.29 -21.62
CA TYR A 25 -1.37 38.30 -20.57
C TYR A 25 -0.65 37.94 -19.26
N ILE A 26 -0.72 36.67 -18.85
CA ILE A 26 -0.11 36.17 -17.62
C ILE A 26 1.41 36.06 -17.75
N ILE A 27 1.94 35.60 -18.89
CA ILE A 27 3.38 35.34 -19.05
C ILE A 27 4.19 36.52 -19.56
N TRP A 28 3.57 37.57 -20.11
CA TRP A 28 4.29 38.70 -20.72
C TRP A 28 3.82 40.06 -20.23
N TRP A 29 2.54 40.41 -20.41
CA TRP A 29 2.05 41.74 -20.07
C TRP A 29 2.04 42.02 -18.56
N THR A 30 1.65 41.04 -17.73
CA THR A 30 1.64 41.21 -16.26
C THR A 30 3.06 41.40 -15.69
N PRO A 31 4.06 40.54 -16.00
CA PRO A 31 5.45 40.77 -15.59
C PRO A 31 6.02 42.11 -16.08
N LYS A 32 5.84 42.45 -17.37
CA LYS A 32 6.35 43.73 -17.93
C LYS A 32 5.66 44.97 -17.32
N LYS A 33 4.42 44.88 -16.84
CA LYS A 33 3.76 45.95 -16.07
C LYS A 33 4.37 46.09 -14.67
N LEU A 34 4.65 44.98 -14.01
CA LEU A 34 5.20 44.95 -12.64
C LEU A 34 6.69 45.35 -12.60
N GLU A 35 7.48 44.97 -13.61
CA GLU A 35 8.87 45.44 -13.81
C GLU A 35 8.96 46.97 -13.91
N ARG A 36 8.02 47.60 -14.64
CA ARG A 36 7.91 49.07 -14.74
C ARG A 36 7.47 49.70 -13.42
N ALA A 37 6.68 49.00 -12.59
CA ALA A 37 6.23 49.51 -11.30
C ALA A 37 7.34 49.48 -10.25
N LEU A 38 8.11 48.38 -10.18
CA LEU A 38 9.23 48.23 -9.24
C LEU A 38 10.36 49.22 -9.55
N ARG A 39 10.72 49.39 -10.84
CA ARG A 39 11.72 50.40 -11.25
C ARG A 39 11.27 51.84 -10.95
N LYS A 40 9.97 52.13 -11.01
CA LYS A 40 9.41 53.43 -10.55
C LYS A 40 9.47 53.64 -9.03
N GLN A 41 9.75 52.59 -8.26
CA GLN A 41 9.95 52.63 -6.80
C GLN A 41 11.43 52.53 -6.42
N GLY A 42 12.35 52.66 -7.38
CA GLY A 42 13.80 52.56 -7.16
C GLY A 42 14.34 51.12 -7.03
N ILE A 43 13.48 50.10 -7.13
CA ILE A 43 13.90 48.69 -7.01
C ILE A 43 14.40 48.22 -8.38
N GLU A 44 15.72 48.29 -8.54
CA GLU A 44 16.48 47.93 -9.74
C GLU A 44 16.75 46.41 -9.83
N GLY A 45 17.13 45.93 -11.02
CA GLY A 45 17.45 44.52 -11.23
C GLY A 45 17.47 44.06 -12.70
N PRO A 46 18.00 42.86 -12.97
CA PRO A 46 18.06 42.28 -14.31
C PRO A 46 16.67 42.15 -14.95
N PRO A 47 16.52 42.44 -16.25
CA PRO A 47 15.22 42.58 -16.88
C PRO A 47 14.46 41.26 -17.02
N TYR A 48 13.12 41.34 -17.04
CA TYR A 48 12.27 40.16 -17.21
C TYR A 48 12.42 39.54 -18.60
N LYS A 49 12.68 38.23 -18.65
CA LYS A 49 12.78 37.40 -19.88
C LYS A 49 11.65 36.35 -19.90
N LEU A 50 11.01 36.19 -21.07
CA LEU A 50 9.83 35.36 -21.26
C LEU A 50 10.02 33.90 -20.77
N PHE A 51 8.96 33.33 -20.19
CA PHE A 51 8.88 31.98 -19.57
C PHE A 51 9.77 31.71 -18.35
N PHE A 52 11.06 32.09 -18.38
CA PHE A 52 12.05 31.69 -17.37
C PHE A 52 12.41 32.79 -16.36
N GLY A 53 12.13 34.06 -16.65
CA GLY A 53 12.74 35.16 -15.89
C GLY A 53 14.27 35.07 -15.99
N ASN A 54 14.96 35.24 -14.88
CA ASN A 54 16.42 35.11 -14.83
C ASN A 54 16.90 33.69 -14.48
N MET A 55 15.97 32.72 -14.32
CA MET A 55 16.33 31.40 -13.79
C MET A 55 17.33 30.63 -14.65
N LYS A 56 17.34 30.82 -15.98
CA LYS A 56 18.37 30.23 -16.85
C LYS A 56 19.78 30.74 -16.57
N GLU A 57 19.91 32.01 -16.22
CA GLU A 57 21.21 32.64 -15.91
C GLU A 57 21.64 32.26 -14.49
N ASN A 58 20.70 32.31 -13.54
CA ASN A 58 20.90 31.84 -12.17
C ASN A 58 21.39 30.37 -12.13
N PHE A 59 20.70 29.45 -12.79
CA PHE A 59 21.13 28.04 -12.86
C PHE A 59 22.35 27.81 -13.77
N GLY A 60 22.60 28.67 -14.76
CA GLY A 60 23.82 28.62 -15.57
C GLY A 60 25.05 28.95 -14.73
N MET A 61 25.05 30.11 -14.06
CA MET A 61 26.11 30.54 -13.15
C MET A 61 26.26 29.62 -11.94
N ALA A 62 25.17 29.09 -11.38
CA ALA A 62 25.25 28.08 -10.33
C ALA A 62 25.88 26.78 -10.84
N LYS A 63 25.51 26.28 -12.03
CA LYS A 63 26.09 25.04 -12.59
C LYS A 63 27.57 25.19 -12.97
N GLU A 64 27.98 26.34 -13.51
CA GLU A 64 29.41 26.61 -13.69
C GLU A 64 30.10 26.72 -12.33
N ALA A 65 29.52 27.48 -11.41
CA ALA A 65 29.86 27.58 -9.99
C ALA A 65 30.23 26.21 -9.38
N TRP A 66 29.31 25.24 -9.51
CA TRP A 66 29.39 23.89 -8.96
C TRP A 66 30.34 22.92 -9.72
N SER A 67 30.82 23.27 -10.90
CA SER A 67 31.61 22.37 -11.77
C SER A 67 33.12 22.32 -11.48
N LYS A 68 33.63 23.26 -10.67
CA LYS A 68 35.05 23.40 -10.31
C LYS A 68 35.20 23.12 -8.80
N PRO A 69 36.31 22.56 -8.28
CA PRO A 69 36.57 22.55 -6.84
C PRO A 69 36.84 23.99 -6.33
N MET A 70 36.76 24.22 -5.02
CA MET A 70 37.09 25.50 -4.39
C MET A 70 38.25 25.31 -3.41
N ASN A 71 39.14 26.30 -3.28
CA ASN A 71 40.12 26.30 -2.21
C ASN A 71 39.40 26.37 -0.84
N LEU A 72 40.00 25.76 0.18
CA LEU A 72 39.47 25.71 1.53
C LEU A 72 39.36 27.14 2.11
N SER A 73 38.13 27.67 2.22
CA SER A 73 37.88 29.06 2.61
C SER A 73 36.45 29.24 3.12
N HIS A 74 36.26 30.12 4.11
CA HIS A 74 34.95 30.45 4.67
C HIS A 74 34.10 31.33 3.73
N ASN A 75 34.70 32.00 2.74
CA ASN A 75 33.96 32.81 1.77
C ASN A 75 33.34 31.91 0.67
N ILE A 76 32.27 31.22 1.04
CA ILE A 76 31.50 30.31 0.17
C ILE A 76 30.46 31.03 -0.71
N ALA A 77 30.26 32.34 -0.56
CA ALA A 77 29.18 33.08 -1.22
C ALA A 77 29.26 33.08 -2.77
N PRO A 78 30.43 33.25 -3.41
CA PRO A 78 30.57 33.14 -4.88
C PRO A 78 30.24 31.74 -5.43
N ARG A 79 30.37 30.70 -4.59
CA ARG A 79 30.01 29.31 -4.94
C ARG A 79 28.52 29.04 -4.73
N ILE A 80 27.95 29.55 -3.64
CA ILE A 80 26.62 29.18 -3.15
C ILE A 80 25.48 29.99 -3.79
N LEU A 81 25.71 31.28 -4.09
CA LEU A 81 24.70 32.17 -4.69
C LEU A 81 25.29 33.16 -5.73
N PRO A 82 26.08 32.70 -6.73
CA PRO A 82 26.83 33.57 -7.66
C PRO A 82 25.98 34.63 -8.37
N PHE A 83 24.77 34.26 -8.83
CA PHE A 83 23.88 35.19 -9.53
C PHE A 83 23.26 36.24 -8.58
N ALA A 84 23.02 35.90 -7.31
CA ALA A 84 22.50 36.85 -6.34
C ALA A 84 23.60 37.82 -5.87
N LEU A 85 24.83 37.32 -5.66
CA LEU A 85 26.01 38.13 -5.39
C LEU A 85 26.21 39.18 -6.50
N GLN A 86 26.31 38.73 -7.76
CA GLN A 86 26.42 39.63 -8.93
C GLN A 86 25.23 40.60 -9.07
N THR A 87 24.03 40.21 -8.64
CA THR A 87 22.86 41.11 -8.65
C THR A 87 23.00 42.20 -7.59
N VAL A 88 23.44 41.87 -6.37
CA VAL A 88 23.64 42.84 -5.28
C VAL A 88 24.81 43.78 -5.57
N GLU A 89 25.93 43.25 -6.08
CA GLU A 89 27.08 44.04 -6.53
C GLU A 89 26.72 45.07 -7.62
N LYS A 90 25.76 44.73 -8.49
CA LYS A 90 25.41 45.54 -9.68
C LYS A 90 24.18 46.43 -9.50
N TYR A 91 23.23 46.04 -8.66
CA TYR A 91 21.93 46.71 -8.48
C TYR A 91 21.63 47.09 -7.02
N GLY A 92 22.54 46.81 -6.08
CA GLY A 92 22.47 47.26 -4.69
C GLY A 92 21.76 46.29 -3.72
N LYS A 93 21.81 46.68 -2.43
CA LYS A 93 21.25 45.94 -1.27
C LYS A 93 19.71 45.81 -1.30
N LEU A 94 19.02 46.52 -2.20
CA LEU A 94 17.59 46.41 -2.46
C LEU A 94 17.35 46.20 -3.97
N SER A 95 17.16 44.95 -4.41
CA SER A 95 17.14 44.59 -5.85
C SER A 95 16.15 43.46 -6.19
N VAL A 96 15.74 43.32 -7.45
CA VAL A 96 14.72 42.34 -7.90
C VAL A 96 15.25 41.30 -8.90
N ILE A 97 14.88 40.03 -8.70
CA ILE A 97 15.19 38.89 -9.58
C ILE A 97 13.93 38.11 -9.98
N TRP A 98 13.84 37.65 -11.24
CA TRP A 98 12.62 37.04 -11.78
C TRP A 98 12.65 35.50 -11.77
N TYR A 99 11.74 34.90 -11.00
CA TYR A 99 11.50 33.46 -10.91
C TYR A 99 10.33 33.09 -11.84
N GLY A 100 10.62 32.83 -13.11
CA GLY A 100 9.58 32.80 -14.13
C GLY A 100 8.87 34.15 -14.18
N ALA A 101 7.53 34.14 -14.28
CA ALA A 101 6.70 35.35 -14.31
C ALA A 101 6.58 36.09 -12.95
N ILE A 102 7.21 35.61 -11.87
CA ILE A 102 7.07 36.15 -10.51
C ILE A 102 8.37 36.86 -10.09
N PRO A 103 8.35 38.14 -9.70
CA PRO A 103 9.52 38.80 -9.13
C PRO A 103 9.73 38.37 -7.67
N ARG A 104 10.99 38.31 -7.24
CA ARG A 104 11.41 38.28 -5.83
C ARG A 104 12.30 39.49 -5.57
N VAL A 105 11.98 40.25 -4.53
CA VAL A 105 12.83 41.36 -4.07
C VAL A 105 13.78 40.83 -3.00
N THR A 106 15.07 41.05 -3.20
CA THR A 106 16.14 40.88 -2.23
C THR A 106 16.21 42.13 -1.38
N ILE A 107 16.20 41.97 -0.05
CA ILE A 107 16.32 43.06 0.92
C ILE A 107 17.49 42.71 1.85
N MET A 108 18.54 43.53 1.83
CA MET A 108 19.70 43.41 2.72
C MET A 108 19.86 44.61 3.66
N GLU A 109 19.00 45.62 3.56
CA GLU A 109 18.99 46.79 4.45
C GLU A 109 18.40 46.42 5.83
N PRO A 110 19.17 46.57 6.95
CA PRO A 110 18.77 46.03 8.26
C PRO A 110 17.43 46.53 8.82
N ASP A 111 17.04 47.77 8.52
CA ASP A 111 15.78 48.34 9.04
C ASP A 111 14.55 47.88 8.24
N LEU A 112 14.69 47.66 6.93
CA LEU A 112 13.66 46.99 6.13
C LEU A 112 13.51 45.52 6.52
N ILE A 113 14.63 44.83 6.83
CA ILE A 113 14.61 43.47 7.41
C ILE A 113 13.84 43.48 8.74
N ARG A 114 14.11 44.45 9.63
CA ARG A 114 13.43 44.59 10.92
C ARG A 114 11.92 44.76 10.77
N ASP A 115 11.46 45.64 9.87
CA ASP A 115 10.04 45.92 9.64
C ASP A 115 9.30 44.73 9.00
N VAL A 116 9.98 43.95 8.14
CA VAL A 116 9.44 42.71 7.55
C VAL A 116 9.37 41.59 8.59
N LEU A 117 10.45 41.30 9.32
CA LEU A 117 10.51 40.18 10.27
C LEU A 117 9.67 40.41 11.53
N SER A 118 9.48 41.66 11.96
CA SER A 118 8.57 42.01 13.06
C SER A 118 7.08 41.91 12.70
N ASN A 119 6.72 41.80 11.41
CA ASN A 119 5.33 41.84 10.94
C ASN A 119 4.54 43.07 11.44
N LYS A 120 5.22 44.23 11.49
CA LYS A 120 4.76 45.51 12.06
C LYS A 120 3.36 45.98 11.66
N PHE A 121 2.92 45.60 10.45
CA PHE A 121 1.63 45.99 9.86
C PHE A 121 0.62 44.82 9.74
N GLY A 122 0.91 43.66 10.33
CA GLY A 122 0.01 42.50 10.36
C GLY A 122 -0.16 41.71 9.05
N HIS A 123 0.45 42.15 7.95
CA HIS A 123 0.25 41.58 6.61
C HIS A 123 0.82 40.16 6.40
N PHE A 124 1.59 39.61 7.35
CA PHE A 124 2.28 38.32 7.22
C PHE A 124 2.01 37.38 8.42
N PRO A 125 0.96 36.53 8.41
CA PRO A 125 0.56 35.70 9.55
C PRO A 125 1.33 34.36 9.72
N LYS A 126 1.35 33.84 10.96
CA LYS A 126 1.45 32.42 11.39
C LYS A 126 1.00 32.29 12.88
N PRO A 127 0.52 31.14 13.38
CA PRO A 127 0.06 30.97 14.77
C PRO A 127 1.19 30.57 15.75
N LYS A 128 0.86 30.46 17.06
CA LYS A 128 1.79 30.30 18.20
C LYS A 128 1.83 28.86 18.76
N SER A 129 2.96 28.49 19.38
CA SER A 129 3.06 27.45 20.42
C SER A 129 4.35 27.65 21.25
N ASN A 130 4.57 26.88 22.33
CA ASN A 130 5.64 27.09 23.33
C ASN A 130 6.19 25.73 23.85
N PRO A 131 7.51 25.56 24.14
CA PRO A 131 8.10 24.23 24.41
C PRO A 131 8.65 23.99 25.84
N LEU A 132 8.84 22.71 26.24
CA LEU A 132 10.08 22.12 26.83
C LEU A 132 9.83 20.88 27.72
N ARG A 133 10.54 19.76 27.44
CA ARG A 133 11.25 18.81 28.37
C ARG A 133 11.50 17.45 27.69
N MET A 134 12.70 17.22 27.13
CA MET A 134 12.97 16.03 26.29
C MET A 134 14.36 15.37 26.46
N LEU A 135 15.18 15.76 27.45
CA LEU A 135 16.61 15.37 27.56
C LEU A 135 16.95 13.86 27.49
N PRO A 136 16.25 12.94 28.18
CA PRO A 136 16.69 11.54 28.28
C PRO A 136 16.84 10.85 26.91
N ALA A 137 15.99 11.22 25.95
CA ALA A 137 16.06 10.69 24.59
C ALA A 137 17.29 11.16 23.80
N PHE A 138 17.72 12.42 23.97
CA PHE A 138 18.94 12.94 23.35
C PHE A 138 20.17 12.18 23.85
N TYR A 139 20.33 12.06 25.17
CA TYR A 139 21.47 11.37 25.77
C TYR A 139 21.55 9.91 25.31
N THR A 140 20.41 9.22 25.17
CA THR A 140 20.38 7.84 24.67
C THR A 140 20.85 7.77 23.21
N SER A 141 20.33 8.61 22.30
CA SER A 141 20.74 8.61 20.89
C SER A 141 22.21 9.02 20.70
N CYS A 142 22.72 9.99 21.47
CA CYS A 142 24.14 10.37 21.43
C CYS A 142 25.04 9.30 22.05
N SER A 143 24.62 8.62 23.11
CA SER A 143 25.33 7.49 23.72
C SER A 143 25.40 6.27 22.79
N GLU A 144 24.31 5.97 22.06
CA GLU A 144 24.30 4.95 21.01
C GLU A 144 25.28 5.28 19.87
N LEU A 145 25.43 6.55 19.50
CA LEU A 145 26.42 6.99 18.50
C LEU A 145 27.87 6.88 19.02
N VAL A 146 28.15 7.38 20.23
CA VAL A 146 29.49 7.29 20.83
C VAL A 146 29.90 5.82 21.01
N SER A 147 29.02 4.97 21.55
CA SER A 147 29.31 3.54 21.70
C SER A 147 29.55 2.84 20.36
N LYS A 148 28.84 3.23 19.29
CA LYS A 148 29.09 2.75 17.93
C LYS A 148 30.47 3.21 17.41
N TRP A 149 30.89 4.44 17.68
CA TRP A 149 32.18 4.96 17.24
C TRP A 149 33.34 4.38 18.06
N ASP A 150 33.21 4.26 19.39
CA ASP A 150 34.16 3.53 20.26
C ASP A 150 34.41 2.10 19.75
N THR A 151 33.33 1.38 19.41
CA THR A 151 33.39 0.00 18.89
C THR A 151 34.19 -0.10 17.58
N LEU A 152 34.18 0.95 16.76
CA LEU A 152 34.89 1.00 15.49
C LEU A 152 36.36 1.47 15.66
N ILE A 153 36.63 2.48 16.49
CA ILE A 153 38.01 2.94 16.78
C ILE A 153 38.82 1.82 17.46
N THR A 154 38.22 1.11 18.40
CA THR A 154 38.87 0.01 19.13
C THR A 154 39.19 -1.20 18.23
N ALA A 155 38.61 -1.27 17.03
CA ALA A 155 38.84 -2.35 16.08
C ALA A 155 40.02 -2.10 15.11
N GLU A 156 40.48 -0.86 14.95
CA GLU A 156 41.49 -0.47 13.95
C GLU A 156 42.64 0.36 14.57
N GLU A 157 43.22 -0.14 15.67
CA GLU A 157 44.45 0.36 16.33
C GLU A 157 44.46 1.87 16.68
N GLY A 158 43.32 2.57 16.60
CA GLY A 158 43.14 3.98 16.97
C GLY A 158 42.59 4.91 15.88
N SER A 159 42.48 4.52 14.59
CA SER A 159 41.90 5.36 13.50
C SER A 159 41.49 4.56 12.22
N CYS A 160 40.74 5.15 11.26
CA CYS A 160 39.91 4.39 10.26
C CYS A 160 39.38 5.29 9.05
N GLU A 161 38.36 5.01 8.18
CA GLU A 161 37.83 5.98 7.12
C GLU A 161 36.27 6.19 6.96
N LEU A 162 35.71 7.42 7.19
CA LEU A 162 34.25 7.75 7.39
C LEU A 162 33.71 8.99 6.64
N ASP A 163 32.54 8.88 6.02
CA ASP A 163 31.68 10.05 5.78
C ASP A 163 30.78 10.35 6.99
N VAL A 164 31.01 11.46 7.70
CA VAL A 164 30.23 11.82 8.91
C VAL A 164 28.82 12.32 8.58
N TRP A 165 28.54 12.68 7.33
CA TRP A 165 27.26 13.28 6.94
C TRP A 165 26.06 12.33 7.15
N PRO A 166 26.07 11.06 6.68
CA PRO A 166 24.98 10.12 6.94
C PRO A 166 24.82 9.76 8.42
N GLU A 167 25.92 9.70 9.18
CA GLU A 167 25.88 9.38 10.61
C GLU A 167 25.20 10.48 11.43
N LEU A 168 25.52 11.75 11.14
CA LEU A 168 24.88 12.90 11.80
C LEU A 168 23.45 13.12 11.31
N GLN A 169 23.12 12.82 10.04
CA GLN A 169 21.72 12.73 9.60
C GLN A 169 20.94 11.61 10.31
N ASN A 170 21.56 10.46 10.57
CA ASN A 170 20.91 9.38 11.32
C ASN A 170 20.70 9.76 12.79
N LEU A 171 21.68 10.42 13.42
CA LEU A 171 21.58 10.92 14.80
C LEU A 171 20.40 11.88 14.96
N THR A 172 20.36 12.97 14.18
CA THR A 172 19.32 14.00 14.35
C THR A 172 17.95 13.51 13.91
N GLY A 173 17.91 12.60 12.93
CA GLY A 173 16.70 11.86 12.54
C GLY A 173 16.15 10.96 13.66
N ASP A 174 17.02 10.32 14.45
CA ASP A 174 16.62 9.54 15.62
C ASP A 174 16.21 10.42 16.80
N VAL A 175 17.00 11.45 17.11
CA VAL A 175 16.70 12.43 18.15
C VAL A 175 15.32 13.05 17.91
N ILE A 176 15.04 13.62 16.74
CA ILE A 176 13.71 14.22 16.46
C ILE A 176 12.60 13.16 16.46
N SER A 177 12.87 11.91 16.06
CA SER A 177 11.88 10.82 16.14
C SER A 177 11.53 10.47 17.60
N ARG A 178 12.53 10.35 18.49
CA ARG A 178 12.33 9.98 19.91
C ARG A 178 11.72 11.13 20.70
N THR A 179 12.18 12.35 20.46
CA THR A 179 11.79 13.55 21.23
C THR A 179 10.49 14.17 20.72
N ALA A 180 10.33 14.43 19.41
CA ALA A 180 9.14 15.09 18.90
C ALA A 180 7.95 14.14 18.68
N PHE A 181 8.20 12.83 18.54
CA PHE A 181 7.16 11.84 18.18
C PHE A 181 7.09 10.62 19.12
N GLY A 182 7.98 10.48 20.10
CA GLY A 182 8.01 9.32 21.01
C GLY A 182 8.34 7.99 20.32
N SER A 183 9.06 8.04 19.18
CA SER A 183 9.25 6.93 18.24
C SER A 183 10.73 6.70 17.91
N SER A 184 11.12 5.52 17.42
CA SER A 184 12.51 5.30 16.97
C SER A 184 12.75 5.85 15.57
N PHE A 185 14.00 6.14 15.21
CA PHE A 185 14.36 6.51 13.82
C PHE A 185 13.82 5.54 12.76
N GLU A 186 13.76 4.23 13.04
CA GLU A 186 13.23 3.24 12.10
C GLU A 186 11.77 3.48 11.71
N GLU A 187 10.98 4.07 12.61
CA GLU A 187 9.58 4.47 12.34
C GLU A 187 9.51 5.77 11.53
N GLY A 188 10.41 6.72 11.81
CA GLY A 188 10.53 7.98 11.08
C GLY A 188 11.24 7.89 9.70
N ARG A 189 12.17 6.94 9.51
CA ARG A 189 13.19 6.94 8.43
C ARG A 189 12.60 7.16 7.04
N ARG A 190 11.44 6.57 6.77
CA ARG A 190 10.79 6.67 5.46
C ARG A 190 10.22 8.07 5.19
N ILE A 191 9.80 8.80 6.22
CA ILE A 191 9.27 10.16 6.11
C ILE A 191 10.40 11.11 5.67
N PHE A 192 11.54 11.07 6.33
CA PHE A 192 12.72 11.86 5.99
C PHE A 192 13.16 11.65 4.53
N GLN A 193 13.40 10.39 4.13
CA GLN A 193 13.80 10.03 2.75
C GLN A 193 12.85 10.60 1.69
N LEU A 194 11.54 10.54 1.96
CA LEU A 194 10.53 11.07 1.07
C LEU A 194 10.56 12.59 1.00
N GLN A 195 10.85 13.29 2.10
CA GLN A 195 10.95 14.75 2.11
C GLN A 195 12.21 15.27 1.41
N THR A 196 13.37 14.61 1.56
CA THR A 196 14.58 14.93 0.79
C THR A 196 14.33 14.73 -0.72
N GLU A 197 13.72 13.61 -1.13
CA GLU A 197 13.29 13.40 -2.52
C GLU A 197 12.29 14.47 -3.00
N GLN A 198 11.41 14.96 -2.11
CA GLN A 198 10.47 16.04 -2.42
C GLN A 198 11.18 17.37 -2.70
N ALA A 199 12.24 17.68 -1.95
CA ALA A 199 13.05 18.89 -2.11
C ALA A 199 13.84 18.88 -3.42
N GLU A 200 14.50 17.77 -3.75
CA GLU A 200 15.19 17.59 -5.04
C GLU A 200 14.25 17.80 -6.23
N LEU A 201 13.08 17.15 -6.21
CA LEU A 201 12.08 17.27 -7.27
C LEU A 201 11.47 18.68 -7.34
N ALA A 202 11.41 19.42 -6.23
CA ALA A 202 11.02 20.83 -6.22
C ALA A 202 12.07 21.73 -6.88
N ILE A 203 13.36 21.50 -6.64
CA ILE A 203 14.46 22.23 -7.31
C ILE A 203 14.45 21.94 -8.81
N GLN A 204 14.33 20.65 -9.20
CA GLN A 204 14.13 20.24 -10.59
C GLN A 204 12.84 20.82 -11.21
N ALA A 205 11.86 21.25 -10.42
CA ALA A 205 10.67 21.94 -10.89
C ALA A 205 10.96 23.41 -11.22
N ILE A 206 11.68 24.11 -10.34
CA ILE A 206 12.09 25.50 -10.49
C ILE A 206 13.04 25.69 -11.70
N GLN A 207 13.80 24.65 -12.08
CA GLN A 207 14.66 24.64 -13.28
C GLN A 207 13.91 24.56 -14.63
N SER A 208 12.59 24.30 -14.65
CA SER A 208 11.83 24.04 -15.88
C SER A 208 10.93 25.20 -16.33
N VAL A 209 10.46 25.16 -17.58
CA VAL A 209 9.52 26.17 -18.14
C VAL A 209 8.30 26.32 -17.23
N TYR A 210 8.11 27.50 -16.63
CA TYR A 210 6.88 27.79 -15.90
C TYR A 210 5.74 28.09 -16.88
N ILE A 211 5.00 27.05 -17.26
CA ILE A 211 3.71 27.18 -17.94
C ILE A 211 2.61 27.27 -16.88
N PRO A 212 1.69 28.26 -16.92
CA PRO A 212 0.53 28.29 -16.03
C PRO A 212 -0.27 26.98 -16.10
N GLY A 213 -0.55 26.38 -14.94
CA GLY A 213 -1.20 25.06 -14.85
C GLY A 213 -0.26 23.85 -15.01
N SER A 214 1.04 24.03 -15.32
CA SER A 214 2.02 22.94 -15.44
C SER A 214 2.04 21.95 -14.28
N ARG A 215 1.81 22.39 -13.03
CA ARG A 215 1.71 21.51 -11.85
C ARG A 215 0.61 20.43 -11.94
N PHE A 216 -0.38 20.62 -12.82
CA PHE A 216 -1.45 19.67 -13.11
C PHE A 216 -1.10 18.74 -14.27
N LEU A 217 -0.17 19.11 -15.15
CA LEU A 217 0.30 18.24 -16.23
C LEU A 217 1.04 17.01 -15.64
N PRO A 218 0.80 15.80 -16.16
CA PRO A 218 1.31 14.54 -15.63
C PRO A 218 2.78 14.26 -16.04
N THR A 219 3.67 15.23 -15.82
CA THR A 219 5.12 14.99 -16.00
C THR A 219 5.63 14.02 -14.93
N LYS A 220 6.65 13.22 -15.25
CA LYS A 220 7.23 12.22 -14.30
C LYS A 220 7.49 12.83 -12.92
N ARG A 221 8.13 14.00 -12.89
CA ARG A 221 8.43 14.81 -11.69
C ARG A 221 7.17 15.24 -10.93
N ASN A 222 6.20 15.86 -11.61
CA ASN A 222 4.96 16.34 -10.97
C ASN A 222 4.11 15.19 -10.41
N THR A 223 4.16 14.01 -11.05
CA THR A 223 3.52 12.78 -10.55
C THR A 223 4.24 12.28 -9.31
N ARG A 224 5.58 12.17 -9.34
CA ARG A 224 6.37 11.70 -8.20
C ARG A 224 6.23 12.59 -6.97
N MET A 225 6.21 13.93 -7.13
CA MET A 225 5.95 14.87 -6.01
C MET A 225 4.59 14.66 -5.34
N LYS A 226 3.56 14.21 -6.08
CA LYS A 226 2.22 13.90 -5.55
C LYS A 226 2.15 12.52 -4.91
N GLU A 227 2.93 11.56 -5.38
CA GLU A 227 3.09 10.26 -4.71
C GLU A 227 3.78 10.43 -3.36
N ILE A 228 4.86 11.21 -3.32
CA ILE A 228 5.62 11.54 -2.11
C ILE A 228 4.76 12.22 -1.05
N ASP A 229 4.05 13.31 -1.41
CA ASP A 229 3.15 14.01 -0.47
C ASP A 229 2.09 13.05 0.11
N LYS A 230 1.57 12.13 -0.71
CA LYS A 230 0.61 11.13 -0.27
C LYS A 230 1.23 10.05 0.64
N GLU A 231 2.44 9.60 0.35
CA GLU A 231 3.15 8.59 1.15
C GLU A 231 3.53 9.16 2.53
N VAL A 232 4.06 10.39 2.58
CA VAL A 232 4.34 11.14 3.82
C VAL A 232 3.08 11.35 4.66
N ARG A 233 1.97 11.78 4.05
CA ARG A 233 0.68 11.95 4.76
C ARG A 233 0.22 10.68 5.46
N VAL A 234 0.34 9.52 4.81
CA VAL A 234 -0.11 8.24 5.39
C VAL A 234 0.75 7.88 6.61
N LEU A 235 2.08 7.95 6.49
CA LEU A 235 3.01 7.63 7.58
C LEU A 235 2.77 8.52 8.81
N LEU A 236 2.61 9.83 8.60
CA LEU A 236 2.27 10.77 9.67
C LEU A 236 0.88 10.53 10.27
N THR A 237 -0.11 10.17 9.44
CA THR A 237 -1.45 9.81 9.91
C THR A 237 -1.39 8.62 10.86
N ASP A 238 -0.61 7.58 10.52
CA ASP A 238 -0.47 6.37 11.33
C ASP A 238 0.22 6.68 12.68
N ILE A 239 1.28 7.51 12.70
CA ILE A 239 1.95 7.96 13.93
C ILE A 239 1.00 8.76 14.83
N ILE A 240 0.27 9.73 14.27
CA ILE A 240 -0.71 10.54 15.01
C ILE A 240 -1.82 9.66 15.59
N HIS A 241 -2.35 8.68 14.84
CA HIS A 241 -3.39 7.77 15.34
C HIS A 241 -2.89 6.81 16.42
N LYS A 242 -1.61 6.40 16.40
CA LYS A 242 -1.00 5.64 17.51
C LYS A 242 -0.94 6.51 18.78
N ARG A 243 -0.46 7.75 18.68
CA ARG A 243 -0.41 8.68 19.82
C ARG A 243 -1.81 8.97 20.37
N GLU A 244 -2.80 9.19 19.48
CA GLU A 244 -4.19 9.42 19.85
C GLU A 244 -4.83 8.24 20.61
N GLN A 245 -4.38 7.01 20.34
CA GLN A 245 -4.84 5.81 21.05
C GLN A 245 -4.15 5.65 22.41
N ALA A 246 -2.83 5.88 22.51
CA ALA A 246 -2.10 5.85 23.77
C ALA A 246 -2.67 6.85 24.80
N THR A 247 -2.85 8.12 24.40
CA THR A 247 -3.40 9.17 25.26
C THR A 247 -4.85 8.88 25.72
N LYS A 248 -5.63 8.11 24.93
CA LYS A 248 -6.98 7.66 25.32
C LYS A 248 -7.01 6.51 26.32
N VAL A 249 -5.89 5.81 26.52
CA VAL A 249 -5.74 4.69 27.47
C VAL A 249 -5.20 5.18 28.83
N GLY A 250 -4.71 6.42 28.91
CA GLY A 250 -4.18 7.01 30.14
C GLY A 250 -2.69 6.75 30.37
N GLU A 251 -1.98 6.25 29.35
CA GLU A 251 -0.52 6.28 29.34
C GLU A 251 -0.04 7.74 29.34
N SER A 252 0.97 8.05 30.15
CA SER A 252 1.57 9.40 30.17
C SER A 252 2.16 9.75 28.80
N THR A 253 1.87 10.95 28.31
CA THR A 253 2.66 11.57 27.24
C THR A 253 4.11 11.68 27.73
N ASN A 254 5.08 11.14 26.97
CA ASN A 254 6.47 10.97 27.43
C ASN A 254 7.28 12.29 27.33
N GLY A 255 6.64 13.43 27.54
CA GLY A 255 7.18 14.77 27.27
C GLY A 255 7.34 15.12 25.79
N ASP A 256 6.87 14.25 24.88
CA ASP A 256 7.07 14.40 23.44
C ASP A 256 6.22 15.50 22.80
N LEU A 257 6.78 16.16 21.80
CA LEU A 257 6.17 17.35 21.19
C LEU A 257 4.80 17.06 20.54
N LEU A 258 4.63 15.90 19.90
CA LEU A 258 3.35 15.46 19.34
C LEU A 258 2.31 15.23 20.44
N GLY A 259 2.67 14.52 21.51
CA GLY A 259 1.81 14.31 22.68
C GLY A 259 1.32 15.64 23.27
N LEU A 260 2.25 16.57 23.53
CA LEU A 260 1.95 17.91 24.05
C LEU A 260 1.08 18.75 23.10
N MET A 261 1.34 18.70 21.80
CA MET A 261 0.56 19.40 20.77
C MET A 261 -0.89 18.87 20.72
N MET A 262 -1.06 17.55 20.80
CA MET A 262 -2.38 16.91 20.82
C MET A 262 -3.13 17.20 22.11
N GLU A 263 -2.46 17.14 23.26
CA GLU A 263 -3.04 17.45 24.58
C GLU A 263 -3.53 18.90 24.64
N SER A 264 -2.71 19.86 24.19
CA SER A 264 -3.07 21.28 24.09
C SER A 264 -4.29 21.48 23.19
N ASN A 265 -4.31 20.84 22.01
CA ASN A 265 -5.44 20.93 21.08
C ASN A 265 -6.73 20.30 21.67
N PHE A 266 -6.63 19.17 22.38
CA PHE A 266 -7.78 18.56 23.06
C PHE A 266 -8.31 19.43 24.21
N LYS A 267 -7.43 20.14 24.92
CA LYS A 267 -7.82 21.10 25.97
C LYS A 267 -8.59 22.28 25.36
N GLU A 268 -8.04 22.91 24.32
CA GLU A 268 -8.65 24.07 23.65
C GLU A 268 -10.00 23.73 23.00
N ILE A 269 -10.18 22.50 22.50
CA ILE A 269 -11.48 21.98 22.02
C ILE A 269 -12.48 21.74 23.17
N LYS A 270 -12.03 21.28 24.34
CA LYS A 270 -12.89 21.07 25.53
C LYS A 270 -13.38 22.40 26.11
N GLU A 271 -12.48 23.35 26.30
CA GLU A 271 -12.77 24.64 26.96
C GLU A 271 -13.74 25.51 26.13
N ASN A 272 -13.84 25.28 24.81
CA ASN A 272 -14.74 25.99 23.89
C ASN A 272 -15.97 25.16 23.49
N ASN A 273 -16.62 24.47 24.45
CA ASN A 273 -17.86 23.70 24.27
C ASN A 273 -17.84 22.69 23.09
N GLY A 274 -16.69 22.09 22.78
CA GLY A 274 -16.55 21.11 21.69
C GLY A 274 -16.56 21.71 20.27
N SER A 275 -16.44 23.04 20.13
CA SER A 275 -16.45 23.71 18.83
C SER A 275 -15.21 23.39 18.00
N LYS A 276 -15.34 22.45 17.05
CA LYS A 276 -14.29 22.06 16.08
C LYS A 276 -13.86 23.16 15.09
N LYS A 277 -14.21 24.43 15.33
CA LYS A 277 -13.77 25.59 14.54
C LYS A 277 -12.57 26.35 15.14
N LEU A 278 -12.17 26.05 16.38
CA LEU A 278 -11.06 26.73 17.05
C LEU A 278 -9.80 25.85 17.20
N GLY A 279 -9.95 24.54 17.43
CA GLY A 279 -8.82 23.61 17.48
C GLY A 279 -8.30 23.19 16.09
N MET A 280 -7.01 22.82 16.02
CA MET A 280 -6.34 22.35 14.80
C MET A 280 -6.96 21.05 14.29
N SER A 281 -7.15 20.96 12.96
CA SER A 281 -7.55 19.73 12.29
C SER A 281 -6.39 18.74 12.14
N LEU A 282 -6.71 17.47 11.92
CA LEU A 282 -5.71 16.43 11.58
C LEU A 282 -4.86 16.81 10.35
N HIS A 283 -5.41 17.60 9.41
CA HIS A 283 -4.65 18.05 8.24
C HIS A 283 -3.53 19.05 8.64
N GLU A 284 -3.85 20.01 9.51
CA GLU A 284 -2.90 21.01 9.99
C GLU A 284 -1.84 20.38 10.89
N ILE A 285 -2.24 19.45 11.78
CA ILE A 285 -1.30 18.65 12.58
C ILE A 285 -0.33 17.88 11.65
N ILE A 286 -0.82 17.25 10.58
CA ILE A 286 0.06 16.56 9.61
C ILE A 286 1.04 17.52 8.92
N GLU A 287 0.62 18.73 8.52
CA GLU A 287 1.55 19.70 7.90
C GLU A 287 2.59 20.26 8.89
N GLU A 288 2.24 20.50 10.15
CA GLU A 288 3.24 20.88 11.16
C GLU A 288 4.16 19.70 11.52
N CYS A 289 3.65 18.46 11.60
CA CYS A 289 4.49 17.28 11.77
C CYS A 289 5.47 17.08 10.60
N LYS A 290 5.06 17.34 9.35
CA LYS A 290 6.00 17.39 8.21
C LYS A 290 7.10 18.43 8.42
N LEU A 291 6.76 19.61 8.94
CA LEU A 291 7.73 20.67 9.21
C LEU A 291 8.74 20.23 10.28
N PHE A 292 8.30 19.54 11.34
CA PHE A 292 9.21 18.99 12.36
C PHE A 292 10.12 17.89 11.82
N TYR A 293 9.61 16.93 11.03
CA TYR A 293 10.45 15.91 10.38
C TYR A 293 11.48 16.54 9.43
N PHE A 294 11.07 17.51 8.60
CA PHE A 294 11.98 18.13 7.63
C PHE A 294 13.03 19.03 8.28
N ALA A 295 12.64 19.85 9.26
CA ALA A 295 13.56 20.78 9.92
C ALA A 295 14.52 20.05 10.88
N GLY A 296 13.99 19.22 11.79
CA GLY A 296 14.77 18.66 12.91
C GLY A 296 15.96 17.80 12.46
N GLN A 297 15.81 17.03 11.38
CA GLN A 297 16.94 16.27 10.86
C GLN A 297 17.92 17.17 10.08
N GLU A 298 17.49 17.73 8.95
CA GLU A 298 18.38 18.33 7.95
C GLU A 298 19.08 19.60 8.47
N THR A 299 18.45 20.41 9.34
CA THR A 299 19.13 21.61 9.86
C THR A 299 20.18 21.28 10.91
N THR A 300 19.88 20.38 11.87
CA THR A 300 20.86 20.06 12.90
C THR A 300 21.98 19.17 12.37
N SER A 301 21.73 18.25 11.43
CA SER A 301 22.80 17.44 10.83
C SER A 301 23.76 18.32 10.01
N THR A 302 23.21 19.26 9.23
CA THR A 302 24.01 20.25 8.49
C THR A 302 24.88 21.06 9.45
N LEU A 303 24.30 21.53 10.56
CA LEU A 303 25.00 22.32 11.57
C LEU A 303 26.15 21.54 12.23
N LEU A 304 25.90 20.29 12.60
CA LEU A 304 26.91 19.42 13.21
C LEU A 304 28.08 19.12 12.26
N VAL A 305 27.79 18.76 11.00
CA VAL A 305 28.82 18.49 10.00
C VAL A 305 29.70 19.72 9.75
N TRP A 306 29.09 20.91 9.56
CA TRP A 306 29.88 22.14 9.37
C TRP A 306 30.65 22.57 10.63
N THR A 307 30.15 22.25 11.83
CA THR A 307 30.88 22.52 13.08
C THR A 307 32.10 21.60 13.21
N MET A 308 31.97 20.31 12.88
CA MET A 308 33.12 19.39 12.84
C MET A 308 34.14 19.83 11.77
N VAL A 309 33.70 20.18 10.56
CA VAL A 309 34.60 20.72 9.51
C VAL A 309 35.32 21.98 10.02
N ALA A 310 34.61 22.93 10.64
CA ALA A 310 35.23 24.14 11.18
C ALA A 310 36.26 23.84 12.28
N LEU A 311 35.94 22.98 13.26
CA LEU A 311 36.89 22.61 14.32
C LEU A 311 38.10 21.83 13.77
N SER A 312 37.93 20.99 12.75
CA SER A 312 39.03 20.28 12.09
C SER A 312 39.92 21.18 11.23
N MET A 313 39.45 22.37 10.86
CA MET A 313 40.24 23.40 10.17
C MET A 313 41.04 24.30 11.13
N HIS A 314 40.69 24.31 12.42
CA HIS A 314 41.25 25.19 13.46
C HIS A 314 41.49 24.40 14.76
N PRO A 315 42.52 23.52 14.80
CA PRO A 315 42.70 22.55 15.89
C PRO A 315 42.85 23.18 17.29
N GLU A 316 43.38 24.41 17.38
CA GLU A 316 43.45 25.17 18.63
C GLU A 316 42.06 25.44 19.23
N TRP A 317 41.04 25.64 18.38
CA TRP A 317 39.65 25.77 18.82
C TRP A 317 39.00 24.42 19.15
N GLN A 318 39.44 23.32 18.53
CA GLN A 318 39.02 21.97 18.93
C GLN A 318 39.55 21.63 20.34
N VAL A 319 40.81 21.98 20.65
CA VAL A 319 41.40 21.81 21.98
C VAL A 319 40.68 22.66 23.02
N LEU A 320 40.51 23.98 22.79
CA LEU A 320 39.83 24.87 23.73
C LEU A 320 38.35 24.46 23.96
N ALA A 321 37.65 23.99 22.94
CA ALA A 321 36.29 23.45 23.08
C ALA A 321 36.26 22.17 23.93
N ARG A 322 37.24 21.28 23.74
CA ARG A 322 37.40 20.05 24.54
C ARG A 322 37.79 20.35 25.99
N GLU A 323 38.61 21.36 26.24
CA GLU A 323 38.94 21.83 27.59
C GLU A 323 37.71 22.42 28.32
N GLU A 324 36.92 23.30 27.68
CA GLU A 324 35.68 23.83 28.29
C GLU A 324 34.68 22.70 28.60
N VAL A 325 34.53 21.73 27.69
CA VAL A 325 33.67 20.56 27.87
C VAL A 325 34.14 19.68 29.03
N LEU A 326 35.43 19.34 29.10
CA LEU A 326 35.97 18.50 30.19
C LEU A 326 35.98 19.22 31.54
N GLN A 327 36.16 20.54 31.55
CA GLN A 327 36.09 21.36 32.78
C GLN A 327 34.68 21.41 33.38
N ILE A 328 33.63 21.44 32.54
CA ILE A 328 32.24 21.52 33.01
C ILE A 328 31.67 20.13 33.35
N PHE A 329 31.96 19.10 32.53
CA PHE A 329 31.27 17.80 32.61
C PHE A 329 32.15 16.61 33.04
N GLU A 330 33.47 16.77 33.11
CA GLU A 330 34.41 15.67 33.38
C GLU A 330 34.14 14.49 32.42
N HIS A 331 33.79 13.32 32.97
CA HIS A 331 33.30 12.13 32.25
C HIS A 331 31.85 11.76 32.64
N ARG A 332 31.06 12.72 33.15
CA ARG A 332 29.67 12.51 33.58
C ARG A 332 28.68 12.85 32.46
N ALA A 333 27.46 12.32 32.56
CA ALA A 333 26.36 12.66 31.66
C ALA A 333 25.91 14.12 31.89
N PRO A 334 25.79 14.95 30.84
CA PRO A 334 25.55 16.39 30.99
C PRO A 334 24.08 16.75 31.26
N GLU A 335 23.82 17.68 32.20
CA GLU A 335 22.48 18.16 32.53
C GLU A 335 22.06 19.43 31.76
N PHE A 336 20.75 19.75 31.76
CA PHE A 336 20.17 20.80 30.91
C PHE A 336 20.71 22.19 31.20
N ASP A 337 20.72 22.59 32.47
CA ASP A 337 21.10 23.95 32.86
C ASP A 337 22.62 24.15 32.65
N GLU A 338 23.43 23.10 32.89
CA GLU A 338 24.87 23.07 32.62
C GLU A 338 25.19 23.22 31.12
N LEU A 339 24.42 22.57 30.22
CA LEU A 339 24.57 22.74 28.77
C LEU A 339 24.35 24.20 28.31
N THR A 340 23.62 25.02 29.07
CA THR A 340 23.51 26.46 28.77
C THR A 340 24.82 27.22 29.00
N HIS A 341 25.72 26.70 29.85
CA HIS A 341 26.96 27.38 30.26
C HIS A 341 28.15 27.21 29.30
N LEU A 342 28.10 26.23 28.39
CA LEU A 342 29.06 26.09 27.28
C LEU A 342 29.07 27.33 26.37
N LYS A 343 30.22 27.98 26.18
CA LYS A 343 30.37 29.22 25.41
C LYS A 343 30.95 28.99 24.01
N ILE A 344 31.86 28.03 23.86
CA ILE A 344 32.56 27.77 22.59
C ILE A 344 31.66 26.98 21.62
N VAL A 345 30.83 26.08 22.15
CA VAL A 345 29.95 25.19 21.37
C VAL A 345 28.63 25.88 20.96
N SER A 346 28.72 26.97 20.18
CA SER A 346 27.56 27.78 19.77
C SER A 346 27.63 28.23 18.30
N VAL A 347 27.19 27.37 17.38
CA VAL A 347 27.17 27.62 15.92
C VAL A 347 25.72 27.71 15.41
N GLY A 348 25.46 28.45 14.32
CA GLY A 348 24.16 28.44 13.62
C GLY A 348 24.11 29.29 12.35
N VAL A 349 23.47 28.79 11.27
CA VAL A 349 23.30 29.47 9.95
C VAL A 349 22.14 28.85 9.13
N ALA A 350 21.25 29.64 8.49
CA ALA A 350 20.69 29.38 7.14
C ALA A 350 19.69 30.44 6.58
N LEU A 351 19.97 30.98 5.37
CA LEU A 351 19.09 31.74 4.43
C LEU A 351 18.54 33.14 4.81
N PRO A 352 18.52 34.13 3.88
CA PRO A 352 19.61 34.52 2.97
C PRO A 352 20.77 35.20 3.74
N ILE A 353 20.64 35.27 5.06
CA ILE A 353 21.64 35.34 6.13
C ILE A 353 23.10 35.37 5.69
N LEU A 354 23.59 34.46 4.83
CA LEU A 354 24.98 34.43 4.37
C LEU A 354 25.50 35.81 3.93
N PHE A 355 24.76 36.57 3.11
CA PHE A 355 25.22 37.90 2.66
C PHE A 355 25.18 38.98 3.74
N ILE A 356 24.42 38.78 4.83
CA ILE A 356 24.26 39.72 5.96
C ILE A 356 25.22 39.35 7.11
N HIS A 357 25.52 38.06 7.27
CA HIS A 357 26.52 37.52 8.18
C HIS A 357 27.95 37.67 7.63
N HIS A 358 28.14 37.84 6.32
CA HIS A 358 29.42 38.21 5.67
C HIS A 358 29.48 39.69 5.25
N ASP A 359 28.55 40.54 5.73
CA ASP A 359 28.57 41.97 5.44
C ASP A 359 29.60 42.70 6.34
N ARG A 360 30.67 43.21 5.73
CA ARG A 360 31.79 43.88 6.42
C ARG A 360 31.39 45.20 7.09
N GLU A 361 30.36 45.89 6.62
CA GLU A 361 29.85 47.09 7.30
C GLU A 361 29.21 46.72 8.64
N ILE A 362 28.50 45.59 8.68
CA ILE A 362 27.78 45.07 9.85
C ILE A 362 28.73 44.37 10.84
N TRP A 363 29.67 43.56 10.34
CA TRP A 363 30.50 42.65 11.14
C TRP A 363 31.99 43.03 11.24
N GLY A 364 32.51 43.89 10.36
CA GLY A 364 33.95 44.23 10.28
C GLY A 364 34.72 43.39 9.25
N GLU A 365 36.00 43.72 9.06
CA GLU A 365 36.84 43.13 8.00
C GLU A 365 37.23 41.67 8.25
N ASP A 366 37.24 41.20 9.50
CA ASP A 366 37.56 39.81 9.86
C ASP A 366 36.36 38.85 9.72
N VAL A 367 35.25 39.30 9.11
CA VAL A 367 34.01 38.51 8.97
C VAL A 367 34.19 37.22 8.15
N ASP A 368 35.13 37.21 7.20
CA ASP A 368 35.47 36.03 6.40
C ASP A 368 36.44 35.06 7.13
N GLN A 369 36.66 35.24 8.44
CA GLN A 369 37.53 34.41 9.29
C GLN A 369 36.73 33.71 10.40
N PHE A 370 37.17 32.52 10.80
CA PHE A 370 36.58 31.78 11.91
C PHE A 370 37.06 32.35 13.25
N ASN A 371 36.35 33.37 13.73
CA ASN A 371 36.67 34.08 14.97
C ASN A 371 35.55 33.88 16.03
N PRO A 372 35.60 32.81 16.85
CA PRO A 372 34.59 32.56 17.88
C PRO A 372 34.70 33.49 19.11
N GLU A 373 35.86 34.10 19.40
CA GLU A 373 36.02 35.10 20.48
C GLU A 373 35.02 36.25 20.37
N ARG A 374 34.68 36.64 19.13
CA ARG A 374 33.62 37.59 18.78
C ARG A 374 32.31 37.36 19.56
N PHE A 375 31.93 36.10 19.80
CA PHE A 375 30.69 35.72 20.46
C PHE A 375 30.84 35.42 21.96
N ARG A 376 32.07 35.39 22.50
CA ARG A 376 32.39 35.03 23.89
C ARG A 376 31.72 35.92 24.94
N LYS A 377 31.42 37.17 24.60
CA LYS A 377 30.68 38.14 25.43
C LYS A 377 29.19 38.24 25.06
N GLY A 378 28.66 37.25 24.36
CA GLY A 378 27.28 37.19 23.88
C GLY A 378 27.05 37.92 22.55
N VAL A 379 26.03 37.47 21.82
CA VAL A 379 25.62 37.96 20.49
C VAL A 379 25.45 39.49 20.44
N SER A 380 24.97 40.10 21.53
CA SER A 380 24.76 41.55 21.65
C SER A 380 26.02 42.39 21.47
N ASN A 381 27.21 41.79 21.67
CA ASN A 381 28.52 42.42 21.49
C ASN A 381 29.25 41.95 20.21
N ALA A 382 28.69 40.98 19.48
CA ALA A 382 29.33 40.33 18.33
C ALA A 382 29.14 41.08 17.00
N THR A 383 28.12 41.96 16.93
CA THR A 383 27.68 42.68 15.73
C THR A 383 27.22 44.09 16.07
N LYS A 384 27.37 45.04 15.13
CA LYS A 384 26.88 46.42 15.26
C LYS A 384 25.35 46.52 15.23
N ASN A 385 24.65 45.48 14.76
CA ASN A 385 23.19 45.46 14.70
C ASN A 385 22.66 44.07 15.08
N GLN A 386 21.98 43.99 16.23
CA GLN A 386 21.48 42.72 16.78
C GLN A 386 20.40 42.05 15.89
N VAL A 387 19.73 42.81 15.03
CA VAL A 387 18.77 42.27 14.05
C VAL A 387 19.49 41.57 12.89
N SER A 388 20.80 41.77 12.73
CA SER A 388 21.63 41.14 11.71
C SER A 388 22.23 39.79 12.11
N PHE A 389 22.04 39.32 13.35
CA PHE A 389 22.33 37.93 13.76
C PHE A 389 21.04 37.17 14.03
N PHE A 390 20.62 36.37 13.05
CA PHE A 390 19.34 35.66 13.11
C PHE A 390 19.42 34.24 12.54
N PRO A 391 20.37 33.40 12.99
CA PRO A 391 20.67 32.08 12.39
C PRO A 391 19.48 31.11 12.32
N PHE A 392 18.45 31.32 13.15
CA PHE A 392 17.20 30.57 13.19
C PHE A 392 15.97 31.47 12.97
N GLY A 393 16.13 32.62 12.31
CA GLY A 393 15.10 33.66 12.16
C GLY A 393 15.07 34.66 13.33
N TRP A 394 14.14 35.62 13.27
CA TRP A 394 14.01 36.71 14.24
C TRP A 394 12.55 37.16 14.39
N GLY A 395 12.24 37.87 15.46
CA GLY A 395 10.89 38.40 15.74
C GLY A 395 9.85 37.29 15.93
N PRO A 396 8.55 37.55 15.65
CA PRO A 396 7.47 36.56 15.75
C PRO A 396 7.58 35.36 14.78
N ARG A 397 8.68 35.26 14.01
CA ARG A 397 8.97 34.21 13.03
C ARG A 397 10.26 33.43 13.35
N ILE A 398 10.85 33.64 14.53
CA ILE A 398 11.97 32.85 15.05
C ILE A 398 11.60 31.35 15.12
N CYS A 399 12.55 30.47 14.84
CA CYS A 399 12.30 29.03 14.83
C CYS A 399 11.98 28.52 16.23
N ILE A 400 10.78 27.95 16.42
CA ILE A 400 10.38 27.31 17.68
C ILE A 400 11.32 26.15 18.07
N GLY A 401 11.99 25.54 17.09
CA GLY A 401 13.01 24.52 17.28
C GLY A 401 14.43 25.04 17.55
N GLN A 402 14.67 26.35 17.67
CA GLN A 402 16.02 26.89 17.89
C GLN A 402 16.67 26.32 19.16
N ASN A 403 15.99 26.41 20.31
CA ASN A 403 16.54 25.90 21.57
C ASN A 403 16.70 24.37 21.56
N PHE A 404 15.86 23.67 20.79
CA PHE A 404 15.98 22.24 20.56
C PHE A 404 17.27 21.91 19.78
N ALA A 405 17.46 22.51 18.60
CA ALA A 405 18.61 22.25 17.74
C ALA A 405 19.95 22.69 18.37
N MET A 406 19.94 23.75 19.18
CA MET A 406 21.14 24.18 19.92
C MET A 406 21.50 23.21 21.06
N VAL A 407 20.52 22.65 21.78
CA VAL A 407 20.75 21.63 22.82
C VAL A 407 21.16 20.30 22.20
N GLU A 408 20.54 19.92 21.09
CA GLU A 408 20.91 18.76 20.27
C GLU A 408 22.37 18.83 19.80
N ALA A 409 22.75 19.97 19.18
CA ALA A 409 24.11 20.18 18.68
C ALA A 409 25.13 20.22 19.82
N LYS A 410 24.82 20.89 20.93
CA LYS A 410 25.69 20.92 22.13
C LYS A 410 25.87 19.52 22.73
N MET A 411 24.79 18.78 22.97
CA MET A 411 24.83 17.41 23.51
C MET A 411 25.72 16.50 22.65
N ALA A 412 25.50 16.49 21.34
CA ALA A 412 26.27 15.68 20.40
C ALA A 412 27.76 16.08 20.38
N LEU A 413 28.07 17.37 20.31
CA LEU A 413 29.46 17.86 20.29
C LEU A 413 30.17 17.67 21.63
N THR A 414 29.49 17.83 22.76
CA THR A 414 30.01 17.51 24.10
C THR A 414 30.43 16.05 24.17
N MET A 415 29.53 15.13 23.80
CA MET A 415 29.82 13.69 23.87
C MET A 415 30.89 13.25 22.86
N ILE A 416 30.94 13.86 21.66
CA ILE A 416 32.01 13.61 20.69
C ILE A 416 33.36 14.17 21.19
N LEU A 417 33.40 15.38 21.74
CA LEU A 417 34.63 16.03 22.21
C LEU A 417 35.16 15.47 23.53
N GLN A 418 34.32 14.86 24.38
CA GLN A 418 34.79 14.11 25.56
C GLN A 418 35.59 12.86 25.13
N HIS A 419 35.13 12.15 24.10
CA HIS A 419 35.66 10.84 23.73
C HIS A 419 36.72 10.91 22.61
N PHE A 420 36.56 11.78 21.61
CA PHE A 420 37.31 11.73 20.34
C PHE A 420 38.03 13.04 19.97
N SER A 421 39.04 12.90 19.11
CA SER A 421 39.75 13.98 18.41
C SER A 421 39.82 13.63 16.92
N PHE A 422 39.74 14.61 16.02
CA PHE A 422 39.54 14.36 14.59
C PHE A 422 40.21 15.39 13.68
N GLU A 423 40.70 14.93 12.52
CA GLU A 423 41.34 15.73 11.46
C GLU A 423 40.63 15.50 10.11
N LEU A 424 40.95 16.30 9.09
CA LEU A 424 40.42 16.14 7.72
C LEU A 424 41.25 15.11 6.94
N SER A 425 40.59 14.19 6.23
CA SER A 425 41.30 13.26 5.34
C SER A 425 42.05 14.02 4.23
N PRO A 426 43.31 13.69 3.89
CA PRO A 426 44.09 14.35 2.84
C PRO A 426 43.46 14.32 1.43
N THR A 427 42.41 13.52 1.25
CA THR A 427 41.62 13.39 0.01
C THR A 427 40.45 14.37 -0.09
N TYR A 428 40.12 15.11 0.98
CA TYR A 428 38.93 15.95 1.06
C TYR A 428 38.92 17.12 0.05
N ALA A 429 37.97 17.07 -0.89
CA ALA A 429 37.77 18.11 -1.91
C ALA A 429 36.67 19.11 -1.48
N HIS A 430 37.08 20.30 -1.02
CA HIS A 430 36.13 21.32 -0.55
C HIS A 430 35.23 21.87 -1.67
N ALA A 431 33.93 21.57 -1.57
CA ALA A 431 32.93 21.94 -2.56
C ALA A 431 31.53 21.99 -1.91
N PRO A 432 31.01 23.16 -1.50
CA PRO A 432 29.65 23.27 -0.98
C PRO A 432 28.61 23.49 -2.11
N TRP A 433 27.38 23.02 -1.89
CA TRP A 433 26.20 23.11 -2.78
C TRP A 433 24.95 23.51 -1.97
N THR A 434 23.94 24.07 -2.64
CA THR A 434 22.70 24.58 -2.00
C THR A 434 21.47 23.76 -2.41
N VAL A 435 20.74 23.21 -1.43
CA VAL A 435 19.42 22.58 -1.64
C VAL A 435 18.35 23.43 -0.93
N ILE A 436 18.36 23.40 0.40
CA ILE A 436 17.60 24.32 1.27
C ILE A 436 18.55 24.82 2.38
N THR A 437 19.36 23.92 2.96
CA THR A 437 20.60 24.26 3.67
C THR A 437 21.82 24.19 2.73
N ILE A 438 23.01 24.49 3.25
CA ILE A 438 24.30 24.37 2.56
C ILE A 438 24.89 22.99 2.87
N GLN A 439 25.13 22.16 1.86
CA GLN A 439 25.57 20.76 2.00
C GLN A 439 26.93 20.54 1.30
N PRO A 440 27.80 19.62 1.76
CA PRO A 440 29.00 19.22 1.03
C PRO A 440 28.64 18.40 -0.21
N GLN A 441 29.16 18.78 -1.39
CA GLN A 441 28.82 18.23 -2.70
C GLN A 441 29.33 16.80 -2.95
N TYR A 442 30.34 16.36 -2.18
CA TYR A 442 31.02 15.06 -2.34
C TYR A 442 31.10 14.24 -1.04
N GLY A 443 30.26 14.56 -0.05
CA GLY A 443 30.37 14.02 1.31
C GLY A 443 31.44 14.74 2.15
N ALA A 444 31.61 14.33 3.40
CA ALA A 444 32.60 14.85 4.34
C ALA A 444 33.48 13.70 4.86
N GLN A 445 34.50 13.34 4.05
CA GLN A 445 35.46 12.27 4.36
C GLN A 445 36.37 12.68 5.53
N ILE A 446 35.93 12.29 6.72
CA ILE A 446 36.68 12.15 7.97
C ILE A 446 36.95 10.63 8.12
N ILE A 447 37.17 10.06 9.31
CA ILE A 447 37.94 8.82 9.47
C ILE A 447 37.28 7.77 10.44
N LEU A 448 36.57 6.72 9.91
CA LEU A 448 35.83 5.50 10.48
C LEU A 448 34.91 4.60 9.48
N LEU A 449 35.14 3.28 9.25
CA LEU A 449 34.72 2.42 8.07
C LEU A 449 33.44 1.49 8.16
N SER A 450 32.88 1.07 7.00
CA SER A 450 32.44 -0.32 6.60
C SER A 450 31.28 -0.46 5.54
N VAL A 451 31.22 -1.58 4.77
CA VAL A 451 30.18 -1.81 3.69
C VAL A 451 29.55 -3.23 3.60
N ILE A 452 30.18 -4.30 4.07
CA ILE A 452 29.91 -5.71 3.64
C ILE A 452 28.49 -6.25 3.95
N LEU A 453 27.78 -5.71 4.96
CA LEU A 453 26.62 -6.35 5.59
C LEU A 453 25.35 -6.49 4.70
N TRP A 454 25.13 -5.60 3.73
CA TRP A 454 23.88 -5.61 2.95
C TRP A 454 23.77 -6.81 2.01
N ALA A 455 24.87 -7.19 1.35
CA ALA A 455 24.93 -8.34 0.45
C ALA A 455 24.65 -9.66 1.20
N VAL A 456 25.21 -9.79 2.42
CA VAL A 456 24.98 -10.95 3.31
C VAL A 456 23.50 -11.12 3.62
N LYS A 457 22.76 -10.04 3.90
CA LYS A 457 21.33 -10.09 4.22
C LYS A 457 20.47 -10.57 3.04
N VAL A 458 20.79 -10.17 1.81
CA VAL A 458 20.10 -10.63 0.60
C VAL A 458 20.39 -12.12 0.33
N LEU A 459 21.67 -12.51 0.44
CA LEU A 459 22.12 -13.90 0.28
C LEU A 459 21.50 -14.83 1.34
N TYR A 460 21.34 -14.34 2.57
CA TYR A 460 20.69 -15.07 3.66
C TYR A 460 19.22 -15.40 3.36
N ILE A 461 18.48 -14.45 2.78
CA ILE A 461 17.05 -14.59 2.48
C ILE A 461 16.81 -15.46 1.24
N ILE A 462 17.60 -15.30 0.18
CA ILE A 462 17.33 -15.93 -1.13
C ILE A 462 17.99 -17.31 -1.27
N TRP A 463 19.06 -17.61 -0.50
CA TRP A 463 19.78 -18.89 -0.57
C TRP A 463 19.77 -19.68 0.75
N TRP A 464 20.32 -19.11 1.83
CA TRP A 464 20.48 -19.83 3.10
C TRP A 464 19.15 -20.23 3.74
N THR A 465 18.16 -19.33 3.74
CA THR A 465 16.85 -19.60 4.36
C THR A 465 16.10 -20.73 3.63
N PRO A 466 15.95 -20.72 2.28
CA PRO A 466 15.45 -21.87 1.53
C PRO A 466 16.24 -23.16 1.79
N LYS A 467 17.58 -23.14 1.75
CA LYS A 467 18.38 -24.37 1.97
C LYS A 467 18.33 -24.88 3.41
N LYS A 468 18.12 -24.01 4.42
CA LYS A 468 17.83 -24.41 5.80
C LYS A 468 16.46 -25.10 5.90
N LEU A 469 15.43 -24.54 5.27
CA LEU A 469 14.10 -25.14 5.23
C LEU A 469 14.06 -26.46 4.45
N GLU A 470 14.75 -26.55 3.31
CA GLU A 470 14.87 -27.79 2.53
C GLU A 470 15.48 -28.92 3.36
N ARG A 471 16.59 -28.63 4.07
CA ARG A 471 17.22 -29.59 4.99
C ARG A 471 16.30 -29.97 6.16
N ALA A 472 15.54 -29.03 6.71
CA ALA A 472 14.63 -29.29 7.83
C ALA A 472 13.41 -30.13 7.45
N LEU A 473 12.92 -30.03 6.21
CA LEU A 473 11.82 -30.84 5.67
C LEU A 473 12.32 -32.24 5.27
N ARG A 474 13.43 -32.35 4.52
CA ARG A 474 14.04 -33.64 4.15
C ARG A 474 14.42 -34.50 5.37
N LYS A 475 14.90 -33.88 6.45
CA LYS A 475 15.18 -34.57 7.74
C LYS A 475 13.97 -35.26 8.38
N GLN A 476 12.75 -34.95 7.93
CA GLN A 476 11.50 -35.53 8.41
C GLN A 476 10.84 -36.47 7.39
N GLY A 477 11.57 -36.84 6.32
CA GLY A 477 11.04 -37.65 5.21
C GLY A 477 10.19 -36.87 4.19
N ILE A 478 10.06 -35.54 4.34
CA ILE A 478 9.29 -34.71 3.40
C ILE A 478 10.18 -34.40 2.18
N GLU A 479 10.00 -35.22 1.15
CA GLU A 479 10.76 -35.23 -0.11
C GLU A 479 10.13 -34.33 -1.19
N GLY A 480 10.89 -34.05 -2.25
CA GLY A 480 10.40 -33.22 -3.36
C GLY A 480 11.50 -32.67 -4.27
N PRO A 481 11.13 -32.00 -5.38
CA PRO A 481 12.07 -31.32 -6.26
C PRO A 481 12.91 -30.26 -5.52
N PRO A 482 14.21 -30.14 -5.82
CA PRO A 482 15.12 -29.27 -5.08
C PRO A 482 14.84 -27.78 -5.34
N TYR A 483 15.13 -26.93 -4.34
CA TYR A 483 14.98 -25.48 -4.48
C TYR A 483 15.90 -24.92 -5.59
N LYS A 484 15.29 -24.19 -6.54
CA LYS A 484 15.95 -23.41 -7.61
C LYS A 484 15.84 -21.91 -7.36
N LEU A 485 16.94 -21.19 -7.55
CA LEU A 485 17.09 -19.77 -7.20
C LEU A 485 16.00 -18.87 -7.81
N PHE A 486 15.52 -17.89 -7.03
CA PHE A 486 14.45 -16.92 -7.32
C PHE A 486 13.05 -17.50 -7.59
N PHE A 487 12.92 -18.49 -8.46
CA PHE A 487 11.62 -18.99 -8.96
C PHE A 487 11.08 -20.21 -8.20
N GLY A 488 11.92 -20.96 -7.49
CA GLY A 488 11.54 -22.30 -7.05
C GLY A 488 11.16 -23.16 -8.26
N ASN A 489 10.07 -23.90 -8.16
CA ASN A 489 9.55 -24.73 -9.24
C ASN A 489 8.46 -24.05 -10.09
N MET A 490 8.17 -22.77 -9.87
CA MET A 490 7.03 -22.12 -10.54
C MET A 490 7.12 -22.15 -12.08
N LYS A 491 8.33 -22.07 -12.66
CA LYS A 491 8.52 -22.17 -14.11
C LYS A 491 8.12 -23.54 -14.66
N GLU A 492 8.40 -24.61 -13.91
CA GLU A 492 8.12 -25.99 -14.29
C GLU A 492 6.61 -26.25 -14.16
N ASN A 493 6.04 -25.87 -13.02
CA ASN A 493 4.61 -25.93 -12.75
C ASN A 493 3.75 -25.20 -13.80
N PHE A 494 4.10 -23.96 -14.16
CA PHE A 494 3.36 -23.22 -15.19
C PHE A 494 3.69 -23.67 -16.62
N GLY A 495 4.88 -24.24 -16.86
CA GLY A 495 5.24 -24.85 -18.14
C GLY A 495 4.36 -26.05 -18.47
N MET A 496 4.33 -27.04 -17.57
CA MET A 496 3.52 -28.26 -17.73
C MET A 496 2.02 -27.96 -17.79
N ALA A 497 1.53 -27.01 -16.99
CA ALA A 497 0.12 -26.58 -17.07
C ALA A 497 -0.20 -25.97 -18.45
N LYS A 498 0.64 -25.06 -18.97
CA LYS A 498 0.44 -24.48 -20.30
C LYS A 498 0.53 -25.51 -21.42
N GLU A 499 1.41 -26.50 -21.29
CA GLU A 499 1.52 -27.62 -22.23
C GLU A 499 0.27 -28.50 -22.23
N ALA A 500 -0.23 -28.88 -21.05
CA ALA A 500 -1.47 -29.63 -20.91
C ALA A 500 -2.69 -28.88 -21.48
N TRP A 501 -2.75 -27.55 -21.31
CA TRP A 501 -3.82 -26.71 -21.86
C TRP A 501 -3.67 -26.41 -23.37
N SER A 502 -2.61 -26.89 -24.04
CA SER A 502 -2.38 -26.60 -25.47
C SER A 502 -3.20 -27.44 -26.45
N LYS A 503 -3.83 -28.52 -25.97
CA LYS A 503 -4.67 -29.47 -26.73
C LYS A 503 -5.92 -29.81 -25.89
N PRO A 504 -7.05 -30.25 -26.46
CA PRO A 504 -8.13 -30.91 -25.71
C PRO A 504 -7.67 -32.25 -25.08
N MET A 505 -8.55 -32.89 -24.32
CA MET A 505 -8.39 -34.27 -23.84
C MET A 505 -9.59 -35.13 -24.26
N ASN A 506 -9.46 -36.45 -24.16
CA ASN A 506 -10.59 -37.37 -24.39
C ASN A 506 -11.69 -37.16 -23.33
N LEU A 507 -12.92 -37.58 -23.65
CA LEU A 507 -14.02 -37.64 -22.68
C LEU A 507 -13.67 -38.63 -21.55
N SER A 508 -13.20 -38.11 -20.43
CA SER A 508 -12.80 -38.86 -19.24
C SER A 508 -12.78 -37.92 -18.05
N HIS A 509 -13.22 -38.40 -16.89
CA HIS A 509 -13.28 -37.59 -15.68
C HIS A 509 -11.94 -37.48 -14.93
N ASN A 510 -10.90 -38.22 -15.34
CA ASN A 510 -9.56 -38.08 -14.78
C ASN A 510 -8.86 -36.82 -15.34
N ILE A 511 -9.21 -35.66 -14.78
CA ILE A 511 -8.71 -34.35 -15.20
C ILE A 511 -7.45 -33.92 -14.46
N ALA A 512 -7.00 -34.67 -13.43
CA ALA A 512 -5.85 -34.31 -12.60
C ALA A 512 -4.54 -34.10 -13.40
N PRO A 513 -4.18 -34.93 -14.42
CA PRO A 513 -3.03 -34.69 -15.28
C PRO A 513 -3.12 -33.39 -16.09
N ARG A 514 -4.32 -32.89 -16.36
CA ARG A 514 -4.54 -31.62 -17.10
C ARG A 514 -4.52 -30.40 -16.19
N ILE A 515 -5.07 -30.53 -14.99
CA ILE A 515 -5.32 -29.41 -14.08
C ILE A 515 -4.17 -29.17 -13.10
N LEU A 516 -3.52 -30.23 -12.60
CA LEU A 516 -2.40 -30.15 -11.64
C LEU A 516 -1.17 -31.01 -12.05
N PRO A 517 -0.72 -31.04 -13.32
CA PRO A 517 0.30 -31.99 -13.81
C PRO A 517 1.57 -32.07 -12.95
N PHE A 518 2.15 -30.93 -12.57
CA PHE A 518 3.38 -30.88 -11.78
C PHE A 518 3.18 -31.31 -10.31
N ALA A 519 1.99 -31.07 -9.73
CA ALA A 519 1.70 -31.50 -8.38
C ALA A 519 1.37 -33.00 -8.34
N LEU A 520 0.64 -33.52 -9.33
CA LEU A 520 0.40 -34.94 -9.53
C LEU A 520 1.74 -35.69 -9.67
N GLN A 521 2.60 -35.29 -10.60
CA GLN A 521 3.93 -35.88 -10.79
C GLN A 521 4.80 -35.81 -9.51
N THR A 522 4.63 -34.75 -8.70
CA THR A 522 5.34 -34.67 -7.40
C THR A 522 4.79 -35.68 -6.40
N VAL A 523 3.47 -35.86 -6.30
CA VAL A 523 2.84 -36.83 -5.39
C VAL A 523 3.13 -38.27 -5.83
N GLU A 524 3.07 -38.57 -7.12
CA GLU A 524 3.43 -39.89 -7.67
C GLU A 524 4.89 -40.27 -7.38
N LYS A 525 5.81 -39.30 -7.43
CA LYS A 525 7.25 -39.54 -7.27
C LYS A 525 7.77 -39.47 -5.84
N TYR A 526 7.18 -38.61 -5.00
CA TYR A 526 7.68 -38.30 -3.66
C TYR A 526 6.65 -38.57 -2.55
N GLY A 527 5.45 -39.05 -2.90
CA GLY A 527 4.39 -39.40 -1.97
C GLY A 527 3.42 -38.27 -1.62
N LYS A 528 2.38 -38.66 -0.89
CA LYS A 528 1.24 -37.83 -0.42
C LYS A 528 1.64 -36.67 0.50
N LEU A 529 2.81 -36.80 1.15
CA LEU A 529 3.46 -35.76 1.96
C LEU A 529 4.78 -35.30 1.30
N SER A 530 4.69 -34.35 0.37
CA SER A 530 5.81 -33.89 -0.47
C SER A 530 5.91 -32.36 -0.55
N VAL A 531 7.03 -31.79 -1.05
CA VAL A 531 7.26 -30.33 -1.07
C VAL A 531 7.61 -29.75 -2.45
N ILE A 532 6.97 -28.62 -2.79
CA ILE A 532 7.24 -27.83 -4.01
C ILE A 532 7.54 -26.36 -3.67
N TRP A 533 8.38 -25.69 -4.48
CA TRP A 533 8.87 -24.35 -4.16
C TRP A 533 8.15 -23.23 -4.93
N TYR A 534 7.54 -22.30 -4.21
CA TYR A 534 6.94 -21.07 -4.75
C TYR A 534 7.88 -19.89 -4.50
N GLY A 535 8.80 -19.66 -5.44
CA GLY A 535 9.96 -18.80 -5.18
C GLY A 535 10.80 -19.38 -4.04
N ALA A 536 11.24 -18.50 -3.12
CA ALA A 536 12.00 -18.87 -1.93
C ALA A 536 11.15 -19.55 -0.81
N VAL A 537 9.84 -19.79 -1.02
CA VAL A 537 8.94 -20.34 0.02
C VAL A 537 8.55 -21.79 -0.31
N PRO A 538 8.81 -22.76 0.59
CA PRO A 538 8.35 -24.13 0.41
C PRO A 538 6.84 -24.23 0.66
N ARG A 539 6.17 -25.05 -0.14
CA ARG A 539 4.78 -25.46 0.01
C ARG A 539 4.73 -26.98 0.14
N VAL A 540 4.39 -27.45 1.33
CA VAL A 540 4.19 -28.88 1.62
C VAL A 540 2.77 -29.28 1.21
N THR A 541 2.68 -30.22 0.29
CA THR A 541 1.47 -30.97 -0.04
C THR A 541 1.15 -31.91 1.12
N ILE A 542 -0.12 -31.96 1.52
CA ILE A 542 -0.63 -32.91 2.51
C ILE A 542 -1.92 -33.50 1.96
N MET A 543 -2.00 -34.83 1.91
CA MET A 543 -3.19 -35.57 1.48
C MET A 543 -3.71 -36.55 2.55
N GLU A 544 -2.96 -36.74 3.63
CA GLU A 544 -3.32 -37.62 4.76
C GLU A 544 -4.54 -37.06 5.51
N PRO A 545 -5.67 -37.80 5.61
CA PRO A 545 -6.93 -37.26 6.16
C PRO A 545 -6.84 -36.75 7.60
N ASP A 546 -6.00 -37.35 8.45
CA ASP A 546 -5.77 -36.88 9.81
C ASP A 546 -5.05 -35.52 9.85
N LEU A 547 -4.04 -35.33 8.98
CA LEU A 547 -3.30 -34.08 8.89
C LEU A 547 -4.16 -32.97 8.24
N ILE A 548 -4.99 -33.32 7.25
CA ILE A 548 -6.05 -32.47 6.70
C ILE A 548 -6.99 -31.99 7.81
N ARG A 549 -7.49 -32.91 8.64
CA ARG A 549 -8.39 -32.60 9.77
C ARG A 549 -7.75 -31.62 10.74
N ASP A 550 -6.50 -31.84 11.13
CA ASP A 550 -5.77 -30.99 12.07
C ASP A 550 -5.53 -29.57 11.51
N VAL A 551 -5.26 -29.43 10.20
CA VAL A 551 -5.10 -28.13 9.52
C VAL A 551 -6.44 -27.38 9.42
N LEU A 552 -7.53 -28.05 9.05
CA LEU A 552 -8.81 -27.39 8.75
C LEU A 552 -9.72 -27.20 9.98
N SER A 553 -9.63 -28.07 10.98
CA SER A 553 -10.46 -28.01 12.19
C SER A 553 -9.91 -27.08 13.27
N ASN A 554 -8.77 -26.42 13.03
CA ASN A 554 -8.07 -25.60 14.01
C ASN A 554 -8.87 -24.34 14.43
N LYS A 555 -9.58 -24.43 15.56
CA LYS A 555 -10.39 -23.33 16.11
C LYS A 555 -9.56 -22.11 16.57
N PHE A 556 -8.26 -22.29 16.85
CA PHE A 556 -7.35 -21.24 17.31
C PHE A 556 -6.73 -20.40 16.17
N GLY A 557 -7.14 -20.62 14.92
CA GLY A 557 -6.66 -19.84 13.76
C GLY A 557 -5.16 -19.98 13.47
N HIS A 558 -4.49 -21.02 13.99
CA HIS A 558 -3.04 -21.17 13.88
C HIS A 558 -2.55 -21.45 12.44
N PHE A 559 -3.47 -21.79 11.53
CA PHE A 559 -3.23 -21.88 10.09
C PHE A 559 -3.99 -20.74 9.38
N PRO A 560 -3.42 -19.52 9.30
CA PRO A 560 -3.91 -18.46 8.43
C PRO A 560 -3.75 -18.83 6.94
N LYS A 561 -4.47 -18.13 6.06
CA LYS A 561 -4.31 -18.22 4.61
C LYS A 561 -2.95 -17.69 4.15
N VAL A 562 -2.53 -18.12 2.97
CA VAL A 562 -1.33 -17.59 2.32
C VAL A 562 -1.54 -16.11 1.99
N LYS A 563 -0.59 -15.25 2.41
CA LYS A 563 -0.61 -13.82 2.07
C LYS A 563 -0.34 -13.64 0.57
N HIS A 564 -1.39 -13.67 -0.25
CA HIS A 564 -1.33 -13.38 -1.68
C HIS A 564 -0.66 -12.02 -1.99
N ILE A 565 -0.02 -11.95 -3.15
CA ILE A 565 0.63 -10.73 -3.67
C ILE A 565 -0.38 -9.56 -3.75
N PRO A 566 0.04 -8.30 -3.55
CA PRO A 566 -0.90 -7.19 -3.38
C PRO A 566 -1.84 -6.91 -4.56
N LEU A 567 -1.53 -7.39 -5.76
CA LEU A 567 -2.39 -7.23 -6.95
C LEU A 567 -3.54 -8.25 -6.99
N VAL A 568 -3.36 -9.46 -6.45
CA VAL A 568 -4.43 -10.48 -6.36
C VAL A 568 -5.48 -10.05 -5.32
N ARG A 569 -5.05 -9.39 -4.25
CA ARG A 569 -5.91 -8.84 -3.19
C ARG A 569 -6.87 -7.73 -3.66
N LEU A 570 -6.76 -7.27 -4.89
CA LEU A 570 -7.58 -6.19 -5.43
C LEU A 570 -8.97 -6.66 -5.88
N ILE A 571 -9.10 -7.93 -6.28
CA ILE A 571 -10.35 -8.60 -6.68
C ILE A 571 -11.42 -8.38 -5.60
N ALA A 572 -11.16 -8.89 -4.39
CA ALA A 572 -11.96 -8.67 -3.21
C ALA A 572 -11.08 -8.72 -1.96
N THR A 573 -11.40 -7.90 -0.96
CA THR A 573 -10.87 -8.05 0.40
C THR A 573 -11.72 -9.10 1.11
N GLY A 574 -12.75 -8.67 1.85
CA GLY A 574 -13.86 -9.51 2.34
C GLY A 574 -13.49 -10.68 3.26
N LEU A 575 -14.52 -11.40 3.70
CA LEU A 575 -14.47 -12.58 4.57
C LEU A 575 -13.50 -13.65 4.05
N ALA A 576 -13.31 -13.70 2.74
CA ALA A 576 -12.36 -14.59 2.07
C ALA A 576 -10.89 -14.31 2.43
N ASN A 577 -10.50 -13.07 2.76
CA ASN A 577 -9.10 -12.69 3.04
C ASN A 577 -8.85 -12.16 4.47
N TYR A 578 -9.90 -11.90 5.25
CA TYR A 578 -9.74 -11.51 6.66
C TYR A 578 -9.22 -12.66 7.53
N GLU A 579 -8.57 -12.29 8.64
CA GLU A 579 -7.96 -13.19 9.62
C GLU A 579 -8.30 -12.74 11.06
N GLY A 580 -8.08 -13.63 12.03
CA GLY A 580 -8.26 -13.33 13.46
C GLY A 580 -9.64 -12.77 13.82
N GLU A 581 -9.67 -11.77 14.70
CA GLU A 581 -10.89 -11.11 15.16
C GLU A 581 -11.71 -10.48 14.03
N GLN A 582 -11.07 -9.90 13.01
CA GLN A 582 -11.81 -9.31 11.88
C GLN A 582 -12.57 -10.38 11.10
N TRP A 583 -11.97 -11.55 10.87
CA TRP A 583 -12.71 -12.67 10.28
C TRP A 583 -13.86 -13.14 11.18
N ALA A 584 -13.64 -13.25 12.50
CA ALA A 584 -14.67 -13.68 13.43
C ALA A 584 -15.86 -12.70 13.48
N LYS A 585 -15.58 -11.38 13.54
CA LYS A 585 -16.57 -10.29 13.45
C LYS A 585 -17.43 -10.43 12.20
N HIS A 586 -16.79 -10.53 11.04
CA HIS A 586 -17.49 -10.62 9.76
C HIS A 586 -18.28 -11.94 9.67
N ARG A 587 -17.72 -13.08 10.08
CA ARG A 587 -18.43 -14.36 10.03
C ARG A 587 -19.68 -14.34 10.92
N ARG A 588 -19.63 -13.70 12.10
CA ARG A 588 -20.78 -13.57 13.00
C ARG A 588 -21.92 -12.78 12.37
N ILE A 589 -21.63 -11.61 11.79
CA ILE A 589 -22.67 -10.72 11.21
C ILE A 589 -23.19 -11.26 9.87
N LEU A 590 -22.36 -11.96 9.09
CA LEU A 590 -22.75 -12.50 7.78
C LEU A 590 -23.50 -13.84 7.87
N ASN A 591 -23.20 -14.71 8.85
CA ASN A 591 -23.82 -16.03 8.99
C ASN A 591 -25.37 -16.03 8.89
N PRO A 592 -26.13 -15.16 9.61
CA PRO A 592 -27.58 -15.20 9.64
C PRO A 592 -28.25 -15.03 8.27
N ALA A 593 -27.63 -14.33 7.32
CA ALA A 593 -28.17 -14.11 5.99
C ALA A 593 -28.19 -15.39 5.12
N PHE A 594 -27.40 -16.41 5.47
CA PHE A 594 -27.26 -17.67 4.75
C PHE A 594 -27.92 -18.87 5.47
N HIS A 595 -28.72 -18.60 6.51
CA HIS A 595 -29.57 -19.61 7.17
C HIS A 595 -30.75 -20.00 6.25
N GLN A 596 -31.17 -21.27 6.31
CA GLN A 596 -32.20 -21.82 5.41
C GLN A 596 -33.54 -21.03 5.44
N GLU A 597 -33.97 -20.55 6.61
CA GLU A 597 -35.16 -19.71 6.76
C GLU A 597 -35.11 -18.39 5.99
N LYS A 598 -33.91 -17.83 5.79
CA LYS A 598 -33.70 -16.62 4.98
C LYS A 598 -33.60 -16.99 3.50
N LEU A 599 -32.95 -18.10 3.16
CA LEU A 599 -32.91 -18.63 1.79
C LEU A 599 -34.31 -18.99 1.25
N LYS A 600 -35.23 -19.47 2.10
CA LYS A 600 -36.66 -19.65 1.74
C LYS A 600 -37.29 -18.38 1.15
N ARG A 601 -36.89 -17.19 1.61
CA ARG A 601 -37.39 -15.89 1.10
C ARG A 601 -36.80 -15.49 -0.25
N MET A 602 -35.66 -16.08 -0.63
CA MET A 602 -34.96 -15.81 -1.89
C MET A 602 -35.44 -16.70 -3.05
N LEU A 603 -36.26 -17.73 -2.75
CA LEU A 603 -36.76 -18.68 -3.74
C LEU A 603 -37.49 -18.03 -4.95
N PRO A 604 -38.35 -17.00 -4.79
CA PRO A 604 -39.01 -16.36 -5.93
C PRO A 604 -38.03 -15.64 -6.89
N ALA A 605 -36.90 -15.16 -6.36
CA ALA A 605 -35.84 -14.52 -7.16
C ALA A 605 -35.06 -15.57 -7.96
N PHE A 606 -34.68 -16.70 -7.36
CA PHE A 606 -34.10 -17.83 -8.09
C PHE A 606 -35.05 -18.34 -9.19
N TYR A 607 -36.33 -18.53 -8.87
CA TYR A 607 -37.36 -18.96 -9.81
C TYR A 607 -37.51 -17.99 -10.98
N THR A 608 -37.44 -16.68 -10.72
CA THR A 608 -37.47 -15.64 -11.77
C THR A 608 -36.28 -15.77 -12.73
N SER A 609 -35.07 -15.98 -12.23
CA SER A 609 -33.87 -16.17 -13.05
C SER A 609 -33.91 -17.49 -13.83
N CYS A 610 -34.38 -18.58 -13.22
CA CYS A 610 -34.54 -19.88 -13.88
C CYS A 610 -35.60 -19.81 -14.99
N THR A 611 -36.75 -19.16 -14.73
CA THR A 611 -37.81 -18.94 -15.73
C THR A 611 -37.27 -18.17 -16.94
N LYS A 612 -36.47 -17.12 -16.72
CA LYS A 612 -35.84 -16.36 -17.82
C LYS A 612 -34.89 -17.22 -18.67
N LEU A 613 -34.10 -18.10 -18.04
CA LEU A 613 -33.22 -19.04 -18.74
C LEU A 613 -34.04 -20.02 -19.59
N VAL A 614 -35.04 -20.66 -18.98
CA VAL A 614 -35.93 -21.63 -19.65
C VAL A 614 -36.67 -20.98 -20.82
N SER A 615 -37.34 -19.83 -20.64
CA SER A 615 -38.07 -19.16 -21.73
C SER A 615 -37.16 -18.72 -22.87
N LYS A 616 -35.91 -18.32 -22.58
CA LYS A 616 -34.92 -17.98 -23.62
C LYS A 616 -34.52 -19.22 -24.42
N TRP A 617 -34.21 -20.33 -23.75
CA TRP A 617 -33.85 -21.59 -24.43
C TRP A 617 -35.03 -22.14 -25.22
N ASP A 618 -36.25 -22.09 -24.67
CA ASP A 618 -37.48 -22.52 -25.34
C ASP A 618 -37.74 -21.74 -26.63
N THR A 619 -37.50 -20.42 -26.61
CA THR A 619 -37.59 -19.56 -27.81
C THR A 619 -36.55 -19.96 -28.86
N LEU A 620 -35.29 -20.21 -28.46
CA LEU A 620 -34.21 -20.61 -29.35
C LEU A 620 -34.43 -22.00 -29.98
N ILE A 621 -34.99 -22.94 -29.22
CA ILE A 621 -35.30 -24.31 -29.67
C ILE A 621 -36.53 -24.33 -30.58
N THR A 622 -37.57 -23.56 -30.24
CA THR A 622 -38.78 -23.42 -31.07
C THR A 622 -38.46 -22.75 -32.42
N ALA A 623 -37.50 -21.83 -32.46
CA ALA A 623 -36.99 -21.21 -33.69
C ALA A 623 -36.08 -22.14 -34.55
N LYS A 624 -35.77 -23.36 -34.08
CA LYS A 624 -34.96 -24.37 -34.79
C LYS A 624 -35.63 -25.75 -34.78
N GLU A 625 -36.93 -25.79 -35.08
CA GLU A 625 -37.68 -27.03 -35.35
C GLU A 625 -37.60 -28.08 -34.22
N GLY A 626 -37.43 -27.64 -32.96
CA GLY A 626 -37.48 -28.50 -31.77
C GLY A 626 -36.13 -28.98 -31.23
N SER A 627 -35.00 -28.64 -31.86
CA SER A 627 -33.67 -28.87 -31.27
C SER A 627 -32.67 -27.75 -31.58
N CYS A 628 -31.77 -27.44 -30.65
CA CYS A 628 -30.78 -26.38 -30.81
C CYS A 628 -29.44 -26.74 -30.17
N GLU A 629 -28.37 -26.73 -30.97
CA GLU A 629 -27.01 -26.65 -30.43
C GLU A 629 -26.79 -25.28 -29.76
N LEU A 630 -26.21 -25.29 -28.55
CA LEU A 630 -25.96 -24.12 -27.71
C LEU A 630 -24.71 -24.34 -26.85
N ASP A 631 -23.83 -23.32 -26.76
CA ASP A 631 -22.84 -23.25 -25.68
C ASP A 631 -23.52 -22.75 -24.41
N ILE A 632 -23.69 -23.64 -23.43
CA ILE A 632 -24.32 -23.30 -22.15
C ILE A 632 -23.41 -22.56 -21.17
N TRP A 633 -22.10 -22.46 -21.42
CA TRP A 633 -21.19 -21.83 -20.45
C TRP A 633 -21.48 -20.33 -20.22
N PRO A 634 -21.60 -19.48 -21.26
CA PRO A 634 -22.01 -18.08 -21.08
C PRO A 634 -23.44 -17.96 -20.54
N GLU A 635 -24.34 -18.87 -20.91
CA GLU A 635 -25.74 -18.86 -20.47
C GLU A 635 -25.86 -19.11 -18.97
N LEU A 636 -25.11 -20.08 -18.43
CA LEU A 636 -25.08 -20.39 -17.01
C LEU A 636 -24.36 -19.30 -16.19
N GLN A 637 -23.31 -18.67 -16.74
CA GLN A 637 -22.71 -17.47 -16.13
C GLN A 637 -23.69 -16.29 -16.07
N ASN A 638 -24.48 -16.06 -17.13
CA ASN A 638 -25.53 -15.03 -17.13
C ASN A 638 -26.65 -15.35 -16.13
N PHE A 639 -27.06 -16.62 -16.03
CA PHE A 639 -28.08 -17.07 -15.08
C PHE A 639 -27.66 -16.86 -13.62
N THR A 640 -26.50 -17.36 -13.18
CA THR A 640 -26.05 -17.19 -11.79
C THR A 640 -25.73 -15.73 -11.48
N GLY A 641 -25.35 -14.95 -12.49
CA GLY A 641 -25.24 -13.50 -12.41
C GLY A 641 -26.56 -12.81 -12.11
N ASP A 642 -27.66 -13.15 -12.81
CA ASP A 642 -28.99 -12.60 -12.52
C ASP A 642 -29.51 -13.06 -11.16
N ALA A 643 -29.29 -14.34 -10.82
CA ALA A 643 -29.69 -14.92 -9.55
C ALA A 643 -29.03 -14.17 -8.37
N ILE A 644 -27.70 -14.08 -8.32
CA ILE A 644 -27.00 -13.36 -7.25
C ILE A 644 -27.34 -11.86 -7.22
N SER A 645 -27.54 -11.22 -8.37
CA SER A 645 -28.01 -9.82 -8.43
C SER A 645 -29.36 -9.64 -7.71
N ARG A 646 -30.34 -10.50 -8.00
CA ARG A 646 -31.66 -10.46 -7.35
C ARG A 646 -31.58 -10.79 -5.86
N THR A 647 -31.00 -11.94 -5.52
CA THR A 647 -31.06 -12.48 -4.16
C THR A 647 -30.13 -11.77 -3.18
N ALA A 648 -29.04 -11.16 -3.66
CA ALA A 648 -28.09 -10.46 -2.80
C ALA A 648 -28.29 -8.95 -2.74
N PHE A 649 -28.78 -8.32 -3.80
CA PHE A 649 -28.84 -6.85 -3.90
C PHE A 649 -30.23 -6.29 -4.21
N GLY A 650 -31.20 -7.14 -4.57
CA GLY A 650 -32.53 -6.73 -5.04
C GLY A 650 -32.51 -6.12 -6.45
N SER A 651 -31.42 -6.28 -7.20
CA SER A 651 -31.22 -5.68 -8.52
C SER A 651 -31.43 -6.67 -9.67
N SER A 652 -31.43 -6.17 -10.90
CA SER A 652 -31.38 -6.97 -12.11
C SER A 652 -29.94 -7.33 -12.52
N PHE A 653 -29.78 -8.38 -13.34
CA PHE A 653 -28.51 -8.65 -14.01
C PHE A 653 -27.94 -7.44 -14.76
N GLU A 654 -28.76 -6.59 -15.36
CA GLU A 654 -28.28 -5.47 -16.18
C GLU A 654 -27.50 -4.43 -15.36
N GLU A 655 -27.88 -4.23 -14.09
CA GLU A 655 -27.14 -3.41 -13.13
C GLU A 655 -25.83 -4.08 -12.69
N GLY A 656 -25.83 -5.41 -12.58
CA GLY A 656 -24.64 -6.21 -12.22
C GLY A 656 -23.68 -6.50 -13.38
N ARG A 657 -24.16 -6.49 -14.63
CA ARG A 657 -23.47 -6.96 -15.85
C ARG A 657 -22.07 -6.38 -15.97
N ARG A 658 -21.93 -5.08 -15.70
CA ARG A 658 -20.65 -4.37 -15.77
C ARG A 658 -19.68 -4.79 -14.66
N ILE A 659 -20.16 -5.08 -13.46
CA ILE A 659 -19.35 -5.55 -12.33
C ILE A 659 -18.72 -6.91 -12.68
N PHE A 660 -19.52 -7.86 -13.18
CA PHE A 660 -19.05 -9.19 -13.57
C PHE A 660 -17.94 -9.12 -14.64
N GLN A 661 -18.17 -8.38 -15.74
CA GLN A 661 -17.16 -8.17 -16.80
C GLN A 661 -15.82 -7.65 -16.26
N LEU A 662 -15.88 -6.67 -15.36
CA LEU A 662 -14.70 -6.07 -14.74
C LEU A 662 -14.00 -7.08 -13.79
N GLN A 663 -14.75 -7.96 -13.12
CA GLN A 663 -14.17 -8.99 -12.25
C GLN A 663 -13.49 -10.13 -13.02
N THR A 664 -14.03 -10.55 -14.16
CA THR A 664 -13.36 -11.51 -15.08
C THR A 664 -12.00 -10.96 -15.52
N GLU A 665 -11.96 -9.70 -15.97
CA GLU A 665 -10.70 -9.04 -16.38
C GLU A 665 -9.69 -8.96 -15.21
N GLN A 666 -10.15 -8.74 -13.97
CA GLN A 666 -9.25 -8.78 -12.82
C GLN A 666 -8.69 -10.17 -12.52
N ALA A 667 -9.48 -11.24 -12.70
CA ALA A 667 -9.01 -12.61 -12.50
C ALA A 667 -7.85 -12.95 -13.46
N GLU A 668 -8.00 -12.62 -14.74
CA GLU A 668 -6.94 -12.79 -15.76
C GLU A 668 -5.67 -12.00 -15.43
N LEU A 669 -5.81 -10.70 -15.14
CA LEU A 669 -4.68 -9.81 -14.80
C LEU A 669 -4.01 -10.19 -13.46
N ALA A 670 -4.71 -10.94 -12.59
CA ALA A 670 -4.20 -11.50 -11.34
C ALA A 670 -3.46 -12.83 -11.56
N ILE A 671 -3.90 -13.70 -12.48
CA ILE A 671 -3.17 -14.92 -12.87
C ILE A 671 -1.83 -14.55 -13.51
N GLN A 672 -1.83 -13.58 -14.42
CA GLN A 672 -0.62 -12.98 -14.99
C GLN A 672 0.30 -12.36 -13.90
N ALA A 673 -0.26 -11.93 -12.77
CA ALA A 673 0.53 -11.46 -11.63
C ALA A 673 1.20 -12.62 -10.87
N ILE A 674 0.47 -13.72 -10.65
CA ILE A 674 0.92 -14.92 -9.93
C ILE A 674 2.04 -15.64 -10.69
N GLN A 675 1.99 -15.63 -12.03
CA GLN A 675 3.02 -16.20 -12.90
C GLN A 675 4.34 -15.38 -12.93
N SER A 676 4.35 -14.16 -12.37
CA SER A 676 5.50 -13.24 -12.40
C SER A 676 6.28 -13.23 -11.07
N VAL A 677 7.59 -12.90 -11.12
CA VAL A 677 8.38 -12.69 -9.90
C VAL A 677 7.87 -11.48 -9.14
N TYR A 678 7.37 -11.68 -7.92
CA TYR A 678 6.96 -10.58 -7.06
C TYR A 678 8.17 -9.87 -6.46
N ILE A 679 8.57 -8.76 -7.08
CA ILE A 679 9.52 -7.80 -6.50
C ILE A 679 8.75 -6.85 -5.57
N PRO A 680 9.18 -6.63 -4.31
CA PRO A 680 8.60 -5.63 -3.43
C PRO A 680 8.53 -4.26 -4.11
N GLY A 681 7.39 -3.56 -3.96
CA GLY A 681 7.16 -2.27 -4.63
C GLY A 681 6.65 -2.34 -6.07
N TYR A 682 6.79 -3.47 -6.79
CA TYR A 682 6.40 -3.60 -8.21
C TYR A 682 4.93 -3.24 -8.51
N ARG A 683 4.03 -3.31 -7.51
CA ARG A 683 2.63 -2.86 -7.60
C ARG A 683 2.45 -1.35 -7.88
N PHE A 684 3.45 -0.54 -7.52
CA PHE A 684 3.39 0.91 -7.68
C PHE A 684 3.75 1.33 -9.12
N LEU A 685 4.71 0.64 -9.74
CA LEU A 685 5.16 0.91 -11.10
C LEU A 685 3.99 1.01 -12.11
N PRO A 686 3.99 2.00 -13.02
CA PRO A 686 2.91 2.24 -13.98
C PRO A 686 2.97 1.28 -15.19
N THR A 687 2.96 -0.03 -14.94
CA THR A 687 2.83 -1.03 -16.02
C THR A 687 1.39 -1.08 -16.53
N LYS A 688 1.16 -1.44 -17.80
CA LYS A 688 -0.19 -1.56 -18.38
C LYS A 688 -1.13 -2.39 -17.49
N ARG A 689 -0.65 -3.56 -17.03
CA ARG A 689 -1.35 -4.47 -16.13
C ARG A 689 -1.67 -3.85 -14.76
N ASN A 690 -0.74 -3.10 -14.17
CA ASN A 690 -0.95 -2.42 -12.88
C ASN A 690 -1.91 -1.23 -13.00
N ILE A 691 -1.88 -0.50 -14.12
CA ILE A 691 -2.79 0.62 -14.39
C ILE A 691 -4.20 0.10 -14.57
N LYS A 692 -4.40 -0.84 -15.51
CA LYS A 692 -5.73 -1.42 -15.80
C LYS A 692 -6.37 -2.04 -14.56
N MET A 693 -5.60 -2.81 -13.79
CA MET A 693 -6.07 -3.34 -12.50
C MET A 693 -6.56 -2.23 -11.54
N LYS A 694 -5.84 -1.11 -11.40
CA LYS A 694 -6.25 0.02 -10.55
C LYS A 694 -7.52 0.73 -11.07
N GLU A 695 -7.66 0.85 -12.38
CA GLU A 695 -8.85 1.43 -13.04
C GLU A 695 -10.08 0.55 -12.83
N THR A 696 -9.97 -0.74 -13.15
CA THR A 696 -11.04 -1.74 -12.98
C THR A 696 -11.48 -1.87 -11.51
N VAL A 697 -10.55 -1.75 -10.53
CA VAL A 697 -10.90 -1.66 -9.09
C VAL A 697 -11.71 -0.41 -8.75
N LYS A 698 -11.33 0.74 -9.30
CA LYS A 698 -12.02 2.02 -9.06
C LYS A 698 -13.44 1.99 -9.60
N GLU A 699 -13.62 1.40 -10.80
CA GLU A 699 -14.93 1.27 -11.46
C GLU A 699 -15.85 0.30 -10.69
N ILE A 700 -15.40 -0.92 -10.38
CA ILE A 700 -16.16 -1.86 -9.53
C ILE A 700 -16.54 -1.23 -8.19
N ARG A 701 -15.58 -0.56 -7.52
CA ARG A 701 -15.87 0.07 -6.24
C ARG A 701 -16.94 1.15 -6.37
N ALA A 702 -16.92 1.98 -7.41
CA ALA A 702 -17.94 3.00 -7.61
C ALA A 702 -19.34 2.39 -7.78
N LEU A 703 -19.47 1.35 -8.62
CA LEU A 703 -20.75 0.66 -8.88
C LEU A 703 -21.31 0.00 -7.61
N VAL A 704 -20.50 -0.76 -6.88
CA VAL A 704 -20.92 -1.40 -5.62
C VAL A 704 -21.22 -0.37 -4.52
N THR A 705 -20.50 0.75 -4.50
CA THR A 705 -20.74 1.85 -3.54
C THR A 705 -22.11 2.51 -3.76
N ASP A 706 -22.51 2.73 -5.02
CA ASP A 706 -23.84 3.27 -5.36
C ASP A 706 -24.98 2.33 -4.90
N ILE A 707 -24.87 1.02 -5.19
CA ILE A 707 -25.84 0.00 -4.73
C ILE A 707 -25.96 0.01 -3.19
N VAL A 708 -24.83 0.03 -2.48
CA VAL A 708 -24.83 -0.01 -1.01
C VAL A 708 -25.40 1.29 -0.41
N TYR A 709 -25.09 2.47 -0.97
CA TYR A 709 -25.69 3.72 -0.49
C TYR A 709 -27.19 3.79 -0.78
N LYS A 710 -27.65 3.41 -1.98
CA LYS A 710 -29.09 3.34 -2.31
C LYS A 710 -29.85 2.50 -1.28
N ARG A 711 -29.31 1.33 -0.92
CA ARG A 711 -29.90 0.48 0.12
C ARG A 711 -29.84 1.10 1.52
N GLU A 712 -28.75 1.78 1.87
CA GLU A 712 -28.63 2.49 3.15
C GLU A 712 -29.66 3.61 3.28
N HIS A 713 -29.95 4.33 2.20
CA HIS A 713 -30.98 5.37 2.16
C HIS A 713 -32.39 4.80 2.29
N ALA A 714 -32.73 3.74 1.55
CA ALA A 714 -34.03 3.07 1.65
C ALA A 714 -34.32 2.59 3.09
N ILE A 715 -33.37 1.89 3.72
CA ILE A 715 -33.51 1.41 5.11
C ILE A 715 -33.66 2.58 6.11
N LYS A 716 -32.98 3.71 5.87
CA LYS A 716 -33.13 4.93 6.69
C LYS A 716 -34.47 5.66 6.47
N ALA A 717 -35.07 5.53 5.30
CA ALA A 717 -36.40 6.07 4.99
C ALA A 717 -37.55 5.24 5.60
N GLY A 718 -37.24 4.07 6.17
CA GLY A 718 -38.25 3.15 6.72
C GLY A 718 -38.84 2.18 5.69
N GLU A 719 -38.26 2.09 4.49
CA GLU A 719 -38.66 1.11 3.49
C GLU A 719 -38.41 -0.32 4.01
N ALA A 720 -39.33 -1.23 3.68
CA ALA A 720 -39.23 -2.63 4.09
C ALA A 720 -37.99 -3.30 3.48
N SER A 721 -37.24 -4.05 4.28
CA SER A 721 -36.12 -4.84 3.77
C SER A 721 -36.66 -5.98 2.89
N ASN A 722 -36.34 -5.95 1.59
CA ASN A 722 -36.79 -6.93 0.57
C ASN A 722 -36.30 -8.39 0.81
N GLY A 723 -35.65 -8.68 1.94
CA GLY A 723 -35.22 -10.03 2.31
C GLY A 723 -33.95 -10.53 1.62
N ASP A 724 -33.35 -9.73 0.74
CA ASP A 724 -32.05 -10.01 0.11
C ASP A 724 -30.87 -9.96 1.10
N ILE A 725 -29.74 -10.55 0.68
CA ILE A 725 -28.54 -10.72 1.53
C ILE A 725 -28.00 -9.36 2.00
N LEU A 726 -27.95 -8.31 1.17
CA LEU A 726 -27.49 -6.98 1.59
C LEU A 726 -28.42 -6.40 2.67
N GLY A 727 -29.74 -6.44 2.47
CA GLY A 727 -30.71 -6.00 3.47
C GLY A 727 -30.55 -6.74 4.80
N LEU A 728 -30.40 -8.07 4.77
CA LEU A 728 -30.19 -8.91 5.95
C LEU A 728 -28.86 -8.65 6.66
N ILE A 729 -27.78 -8.39 5.91
CA ILE A 729 -26.47 -8.03 6.49
C ILE A 729 -26.54 -6.67 7.16
N MET A 730 -27.20 -5.69 6.53
CA MET A 730 -27.36 -4.35 7.11
C MET A 730 -28.24 -4.39 8.36
N GLU A 731 -29.35 -5.14 8.35
CA GLU A 731 -30.18 -5.43 9.51
C GLU A 731 -29.35 -6.06 10.65
N SER A 732 -28.62 -7.15 10.37
CA SER A 732 -27.79 -7.83 11.37
C SER A 732 -26.66 -6.95 11.91
N ASN A 733 -26.10 -6.07 11.08
CA ASN A 733 -25.06 -5.11 11.48
C ASN A 733 -25.63 -3.99 12.38
N PHE A 734 -26.79 -3.44 12.05
CA PHE A 734 -27.46 -2.46 12.90
C PHE A 734 -27.91 -3.08 14.22
N LYS A 735 -28.35 -4.34 14.21
CA LYS A 735 -28.69 -5.11 15.43
C LYS A 735 -27.45 -5.29 16.33
N GLU A 736 -26.35 -5.82 15.78
CA GLU A 736 -25.06 -5.99 16.47
C GLU A 736 -24.56 -4.68 17.10
N ILE A 737 -24.66 -3.55 16.38
CA ILE A 737 -24.26 -2.24 16.91
C ILE A 737 -25.19 -1.78 18.04
N LYS A 738 -26.50 -2.00 17.94
CA LYS A 738 -27.48 -1.63 18.98
C LYS A 738 -27.30 -2.45 20.26
N GLU A 739 -27.22 -3.78 20.15
CA GLU A 739 -27.16 -4.70 21.30
C GLU A 739 -25.87 -4.55 22.12
N ASN A 740 -24.80 -4.03 21.51
CA ASN A 740 -23.53 -3.74 22.18
C ASN A 740 -23.38 -2.23 22.50
N ASN A 741 -24.40 -1.59 23.09
CA ASN A 741 -24.39 -0.19 23.56
C ASN A 741 -23.92 0.85 22.50
N GLY A 742 -24.26 0.64 21.23
CA GLY A 742 -23.84 1.53 20.13
C GLY A 742 -22.36 1.37 19.70
N SER A 743 -21.66 0.34 20.18
CA SER A 743 -20.24 0.12 19.93
C SER A 743 -19.94 -0.20 18.46
N LYS A 744 -19.62 0.84 17.69
CA LYS A 744 -19.19 0.74 16.27
C LYS A 744 -17.94 -0.13 16.06
N LYS A 745 -17.21 -0.50 17.12
CA LYS A 745 -16.06 -1.42 17.06
C LYS A 745 -16.48 -2.87 16.75
N LEU A 746 -17.70 -3.26 17.12
CA LEU A 746 -18.20 -4.63 16.94
C LEU A 746 -18.98 -4.84 15.63
N GLY A 747 -19.45 -3.76 15.00
CA GLY A 747 -20.07 -3.80 13.67
C GLY A 747 -19.07 -3.75 12.50
N MET A 748 -19.60 -3.91 11.29
CA MET A 748 -18.94 -3.57 10.03
C MET A 748 -19.20 -2.11 9.65
N SER A 749 -18.16 -1.44 9.18
CA SER A 749 -18.25 -0.16 8.49
C SER A 749 -18.85 -0.31 7.08
N LEU A 750 -19.36 0.77 6.49
CA LEU A 750 -19.91 0.73 5.14
C LEU A 750 -18.86 0.32 4.08
N HIS A 751 -17.58 0.66 4.29
CA HIS A 751 -16.48 0.21 3.42
C HIS A 751 -16.22 -1.30 3.56
N GLU A 752 -16.32 -1.87 4.77
CA GLU A 752 -16.27 -3.33 4.96
C GLU A 752 -17.43 -4.01 4.23
N ILE A 753 -18.67 -3.48 4.34
CA ILE A 753 -19.84 -3.98 3.61
C ILE A 753 -19.61 -3.93 2.09
N ILE A 754 -19.06 -2.83 1.54
CA ILE A 754 -18.73 -2.71 0.11
C ILE A 754 -17.71 -3.76 -0.35
N GLU A 755 -16.70 -4.09 0.46
CA GLU A 755 -15.73 -5.13 0.13
C GLU A 755 -16.29 -6.57 0.28
N GLU A 756 -17.30 -6.80 1.12
CA GLU A 756 -18.08 -8.05 1.12
C GLU A 756 -19.02 -8.13 -0.09
N CYS A 757 -19.67 -7.03 -0.48
CA CYS A 757 -20.54 -7.00 -1.66
C CYS A 757 -19.75 -7.32 -2.95
N LYS A 758 -18.55 -6.75 -3.10
CA LYS A 758 -17.58 -7.15 -4.14
C LYS A 758 -17.28 -8.65 -4.13
N LEU A 759 -17.12 -9.24 -2.93
CA LEU A 759 -16.83 -10.66 -2.78
C LEU A 759 -18.02 -11.52 -3.22
N PHE A 760 -19.26 -11.16 -2.83
CA PHE A 760 -20.46 -11.92 -3.21
C PHE A 760 -20.76 -11.90 -4.70
N TYR A 761 -20.60 -10.75 -5.38
CA TYR A 761 -20.65 -10.70 -6.84
C TYR A 761 -19.69 -11.70 -7.48
N PHE A 762 -18.45 -11.78 -6.98
CA PHE A 762 -17.42 -12.65 -7.55
C PHE A 762 -17.69 -14.15 -7.27
N VAL A 763 -17.96 -14.53 -6.01
CA VAL A 763 -18.06 -15.95 -5.64
C VAL A 763 -19.41 -16.58 -5.98
N GLY A 764 -20.50 -15.80 -6.00
CA GLY A 764 -21.84 -16.30 -6.30
C GLY A 764 -21.98 -16.75 -7.75
N GLN A 765 -21.62 -15.88 -8.70
CA GLN A 765 -21.72 -16.20 -10.13
C GLN A 765 -20.82 -17.39 -10.51
N GLU A 766 -19.51 -17.24 -10.30
CA GLU A 766 -18.45 -18.10 -10.84
C GLU A 766 -18.48 -19.54 -10.31
N THR A 767 -18.86 -19.75 -9.04
CA THR A 767 -18.86 -21.10 -8.44
C THR A 767 -20.12 -21.89 -8.79
N THR A 768 -21.30 -21.27 -8.82
CA THR A 768 -22.53 -21.96 -9.23
C THR A 768 -22.62 -22.17 -10.75
N SER A 769 -22.05 -21.29 -11.57
CA SER A 769 -22.03 -21.53 -13.03
C SER A 769 -21.14 -22.73 -13.36
N THR A 770 -19.99 -22.84 -12.70
CA THR A 770 -19.06 -23.97 -12.81
C THR A 770 -19.70 -25.28 -12.34
N LEU A 771 -20.46 -25.25 -11.23
CA LEU A 771 -21.29 -26.38 -10.79
C LEU A 771 -22.24 -26.86 -11.89
N LEU A 772 -23.05 -25.95 -12.44
CA LEU A 772 -24.09 -26.30 -13.39
C LEU A 772 -23.52 -26.77 -14.74
N VAL A 773 -22.45 -26.15 -15.25
CA VAL A 773 -21.91 -26.51 -16.57
C VAL A 773 -21.31 -27.91 -16.57
N TRP A 774 -20.51 -28.26 -15.55
CA TRP A 774 -19.99 -29.62 -15.43
C TRP A 774 -21.11 -30.62 -15.14
N THR A 775 -22.15 -30.22 -14.40
CA THR A 775 -23.30 -31.10 -14.14
C THR A 775 -24.04 -31.45 -15.43
N MET A 776 -24.29 -30.47 -16.30
CA MET A 776 -24.91 -30.71 -17.59
C MET A 776 -24.00 -31.51 -18.54
N VAL A 777 -22.68 -31.24 -18.56
CA VAL A 777 -21.71 -32.05 -19.33
C VAL A 777 -21.73 -33.52 -18.89
N VAL A 778 -21.64 -33.80 -17.59
CA VAL A 778 -21.61 -35.18 -17.09
C VAL A 778 -22.98 -35.87 -17.26
N LEU A 779 -24.11 -35.19 -17.06
CA LEU A 779 -25.44 -35.71 -17.39
C LEU A 779 -25.69 -35.84 -18.92
N SER A 780 -24.81 -35.30 -19.76
CA SER A 780 -24.79 -35.55 -21.21
C SER A 780 -23.92 -36.76 -21.57
N MET A 781 -22.88 -37.05 -20.76
CA MET A 781 -22.06 -38.27 -20.86
C MET A 781 -22.80 -39.49 -20.28
N HIS A 782 -23.76 -39.26 -19.38
CA HIS A 782 -24.53 -40.27 -18.66
C HIS A 782 -26.06 -40.05 -18.78
N PRO A 783 -26.65 -40.29 -19.97
CA PRO A 783 -28.08 -40.04 -20.21
C PRO A 783 -29.01 -40.84 -19.28
N GLU A 784 -28.59 -42.01 -18.81
CA GLU A 784 -29.32 -42.85 -17.85
C GLU A 784 -29.60 -42.09 -16.54
N TRP A 785 -28.61 -41.34 -16.04
CA TRP A 785 -28.77 -40.51 -14.85
C TRP A 785 -29.59 -39.24 -15.12
N GLN A 786 -29.58 -38.73 -16.36
CA GLN A 786 -30.45 -37.63 -16.77
C GLN A 786 -31.93 -38.04 -16.81
N VAL A 787 -32.23 -39.28 -17.21
CA VAL A 787 -33.59 -39.85 -17.18
C VAL A 787 -34.02 -40.05 -15.73
N LEU A 788 -33.24 -40.73 -14.89
CA LEU A 788 -33.57 -40.97 -13.48
C LEU A 788 -33.78 -39.67 -12.68
N ALA A 789 -32.93 -38.66 -12.91
CA ALA A 789 -33.10 -37.35 -12.27
C ALA A 789 -34.36 -36.62 -12.75
N ARG A 790 -34.73 -36.74 -14.03
CA ARG A 790 -35.98 -36.19 -14.58
C ARG A 790 -37.21 -36.90 -14.01
N GLU A 791 -37.17 -38.21 -13.86
CA GLU A 791 -38.26 -38.99 -13.27
C GLU A 791 -38.53 -38.58 -11.82
N GLU A 792 -37.48 -38.39 -11.00
CA GLU A 792 -37.66 -37.87 -9.64
C GLU A 792 -38.27 -36.45 -9.64
N VAL A 793 -37.78 -35.56 -10.50
CA VAL A 793 -38.33 -34.20 -10.66
C VAL A 793 -39.81 -34.22 -11.02
N LEU A 794 -40.21 -35.08 -11.95
CA LEU A 794 -41.61 -35.20 -12.38
C LEU A 794 -42.50 -35.91 -11.34
N GLN A 795 -41.94 -36.76 -10.48
CA GLN A 795 -42.67 -37.39 -9.37
C GLN A 795 -42.86 -36.45 -8.17
N ILE A 796 -41.82 -35.71 -7.77
CA ILE A 796 -41.85 -34.85 -6.57
C ILE A 796 -42.43 -33.48 -6.88
N VAL A 797 -41.99 -32.84 -7.97
CA VAL A 797 -42.43 -31.48 -8.35
C VAL A 797 -43.49 -31.52 -9.45
N GLY A 798 -43.33 -32.40 -10.46
CA GLY A 798 -44.17 -32.38 -11.67
C GLY A 798 -43.73 -31.30 -12.66
N ARG A 799 -44.68 -30.69 -13.40
CA ARG A 799 -44.43 -29.58 -14.34
C ARG A 799 -44.75 -28.18 -13.78
N ARG A 800 -44.74 -28.00 -12.45
CA ARG A 800 -44.98 -26.71 -11.74
C ARG A 800 -43.68 -26.11 -11.16
N ALA A 801 -43.77 -24.90 -10.62
CA ALA A 801 -42.67 -24.27 -9.89
C ALA A 801 -42.23 -25.13 -8.67
N PRO A 802 -40.92 -25.38 -8.46
CA PRO A 802 -40.43 -26.11 -7.28
C PRO A 802 -40.54 -25.31 -5.99
N GLU A 803 -41.02 -25.93 -4.92
CA GLU A 803 -41.01 -25.35 -3.56
C GLU A 803 -39.72 -25.70 -2.80
N PHE A 804 -39.38 -24.92 -1.76
CA PHE A 804 -38.10 -25.09 -1.06
C PHE A 804 -37.93 -26.47 -0.44
N ASP A 805 -38.96 -26.99 0.23
CA ASP A 805 -38.87 -28.25 0.96
C ASP A 805 -38.79 -29.43 -0.02
N GLU A 806 -39.42 -29.33 -1.19
CA GLU A 806 -39.28 -30.28 -2.31
C GLU A 806 -37.84 -30.33 -2.83
N LEU A 807 -37.17 -29.17 -2.96
CA LEU A 807 -35.74 -29.12 -3.29
C LEU A 807 -34.87 -29.79 -2.21
N THR A 808 -35.35 -30.01 -0.97
CA THR A 808 -34.65 -30.84 0.02
C THR A 808 -34.88 -32.35 -0.20
N HIS A 809 -36.03 -32.73 -0.77
CA HIS A 809 -36.45 -34.11 -0.99
C HIS A 809 -35.95 -34.74 -2.30
N LEU A 810 -35.61 -33.95 -3.32
CA LEU A 810 -34.99 -34.43 -4.57
C LEU A 810 -33.63 -35.09 -4.32
N LYS A 811 -33.57 -36.40 -4.07
CA LYS A 811 -32.34 -37.16 -3.78
C LYS A 811 -31.58 -37.50 -5.06
N ILE A 812 -32.25 -37.96 -6.11
CA ILE A 812 -31.68 -38.30 -7.43
C ILE A 812 -31.32 -37.05 -8.24
N VAL A 813 -31.83 -35.86 -7.94
CA VAL A 813 -31.22 -34.59 -8.40
C VAL A 813 -30.05 -34.17 -7.50
N SER A 814 -30.19 -34.37 -6.18
CA SER A 814 -29.09 -34.11 -5.26
C SER A 814 -27.87 -34.98 -5.54
N ILE A 815 -28.04 -36.23 -5.95
CA ILE A 815 -26.96 -37.23 -6.04
C ILE A 815 -25.99 -36.95 -7.21
N PRO A 816 -26.42 -36.58 -8.43
CA PRO A 816 -25.55 -36.07 -9.49
C PRO A 816 -24.94 -34.70 -9.14
N LEU A 817 -25.68 -33.77 -8.54
CA LEU A 817 -25.10 -32.50 -8.06
C LEU A 817 -24.04 -32.75 -6.96
N LEU A 818 -24.33 -33.66 -6.02
CA LEU A 818 -23.40 -34.16 -5.01
C LEU A 818 -22.23 -34.89 -5.68
N THR A 819 -22.45 -35.57 -6.80
CA THR A 819 -21.37 -36.25 -7.50
C THR A 819 -20.49 -35.21 -8.18
N ILE A 820 -20.99 -34.42 -9.11
CA ILE A 820 -20.16 -33.53 -9.92
C ILE A 820 -19.52 -32.37 -9.11
N PHE A 821 -20.18 -31.90 -8.04
CA PHE A 821 -19.62 -30.84 -7.16
C PHE A 821 -18.91 -31.37 -5.91
N PHE A 822 -19.21 -32.59 -5.43
CA PHE A 822 -18.68 -33.11 -4.16
C PHE A 822 -17.93 -34.45 -4.31
N LEU A 823 -18.35 -35.38 -5.19
CA LEU A 823 -17.44 -36.39 -5.75
C LEU A 823 -16.56 -35.78 -6.82
N THR A 824 -15.50 -35.16 -6.33
CA THR A 824 -14.14 -35.43 -6.79
C THR A 824 -13.68 -35.03 -8.21
N LEU A 825 -14.54 -35.09 -9.22
CA LEU A 825 -14.22 -35.01 -10.64
C LEU A 825 -13.96 -33.58 -11.13
N TYR A 826 -14.86 -32.62 -10.82
CA TYR A 826 -14.76 -31.22 -11.26
C TYR A 826 -14.86 -30.20 -10.11
N PRO A 827 -14.11 -30.36 -8.99
CA PRO A 827 -14.20 -29.47 -7.83
C PRO A 827 -13.82 -28.03 -8.20
N PRO A 828 -14.70 -27.02 -8.03
CA PRO A 828 -14.42 -25.68 -8.52
C PRO A 828 -13.13 -25.06 -7.97
N ILE A 829 -12.72 -25.39 -6.74
CA ILE A 829 -11.43 -24.98 -6.18
C ILE A 829 -10.50 -26.19 -6.08
N VAL A 830 -9.39 -26.15 -6.83
CA VAL A 830 -8.43 -27.26 -7.00
C VAL A 830 -7.43 -27.45 -5.86
N SER A 831 -7.25 -26.45 -4.99
CA SER A 831 -6.39 -26.57 -3.80
C SER A 831 -6.72 -25.55 -2.71
N ILE A 832 -6.74 -26.01 -1.46
CA ILE A 832 -6.88 -25.18 -0.26
C ILE A 832 -5.48 -24.95 0.34
N THR A 833 -5.03 -23.69 0.42
CA THR A 833 -3.69 -23.35 0.97
C THR A 833 -3.75 -22.61 2.31
N ARG A 834 -2.70 -22.80 3.10
CA ARG A 834 -2.45 -22.22 4.45
C ARG A 834 -0.96 -21.89 4.63
N ARG A 835 -0.61 -21.21 5.71
CA ARG A 835 0.78 -20.90 6.08
C ARG A 835 1.01 -21.02 7.58
N THR A 836 2.17 -21.52 7.99
CA THR A 836 2.66 -21.45 9.38
C THR A 836 3.20 -20.05 9.71
N TYR A 837 2.87 -19.53 10.89
CA TYR A 837 3.35 -18.24 11.40
C TYR A 837 4.43 -18.39 12.49
N LYS A 838 4.33 -19.46 13.28
CA LYS A 838 5.34 -20.00 14.20
C LYS A 838 5.70 -21.43 13.76
N GLU A 839 6.56 -22.11 14.51
CA GLU A 839 6.71 -23.56 14.37
C GLU A 839 5.41 -24.29 14.78
N MET A 840 4.97 -25.24 13.97
CA MET A 840 3.71 -25.95 14.13
C MET A 840 3.91 -27.46 14.04
N LYS A 841 3.60 -28.18 15.12
CA LYS A 841 3.46 -29.65 15.09
C LYS A 841 2.14 -30.03 14.43
N LEU A 842 2.17 -31.04 13.56
CA LEU A 842 1.01 -31.60 12.86
C LEU A 842 1.19 -33.13 12.81
N GLY A 843 0.38 -33.89 13.55
CA GLY A 843 0.65 -35.31 13.79
C GLY A 843 2.08 -35.58 14.28
N LYS A 844 2.88 -36.27 13.45
CA LYS A 844 4.30 -36.57 13.72
C LYS A 844 5.30 -35.53 13.18
N ILE A 845 4.89 -34.64 12.26
CA ILE A 845 5.79 -33.67 11.62
C ILE A 845 5.79 -32.31 12.33
N ILE A 846 6.89 -31.57 12.16
CA ILE A 846 7.14 -30.24 12.70
C ILE A 846 7.42 -29.31 11.51
N LEU A 847 6.51 -28.38 11.25
CA LEU A 847 6.58 -27.41 10.17
C LEU A 847 7.14 -26.08 10.68
N PRO A 848 8.36 -25.66 10.27
CA PRO A 848 8.93 -24.38 10.67
C PRO A 848 8.06 -23.18 10.27
N ALA A 849 8.29 -22.03 10.92
CA ALA A 849 7.62 -20.78 10.59
C ALA A 849 7.87 -20.35 9.14
N GLY A 850 6.80 -19.95 8.44
CA GLY A 850 6.86 -19.43 7.07
C GLY A 850 6.57 -20.45 5.96
N VAL A 851 6.57 -21.74 6.27
CA VAL A 851 6.18 -22.83 5.35
C VAL A 851 4.71 -22.67 4.94
N GLN A 852 4.40 -22.92 3.67
CA GLN A 852 3.03 -23.05 3.19
C GLN A 852 2.58 -24.52 3.28
N VAL A 853 1.30 -24.73 3.58
CA VAL A 853 0.65 -26.05 3.48
C VAL A 853 -0.39 -25.97 2.37
N ALA A 854 -0.48 -27.02 1.56
CA ALA A 854 -1.46 -27.15 0.50
C ALA A 854 -2.17 -28.49 0.58
N LEU A 855 -3.50 -28.43 0.55
CA LEU A 855 -4.38 -29.57 0.47
C LEU A 855 -4.90 -29.56 -0.98
N PRO A 856 -4.33 -30.34 -1.91
CA PRO A 856 -4.76 -30.37 -3.29
C PRO A 856 -6.08 -31.12 -3.37
N THR A 857 -7.20 -30.38 -3.27
CA THR A 857 -8.55 -30.96 -3.19
C THR A 857 -8.78 -31.94 -4.32
N LEU A 858 -8.47 -31.56 -5.56
CA LEU A 858 -8.57 -32.45 -6.74
C LEU A 858 -7.77 -33.77 -6.60
N LEU A 859 -6.61 -33.77 -5.96
CA LEU A 859 -5.80 -35.00 -5.80
C LEU A 859 -6.25 -35.85 -4.60
N ILE A 860 -6.70 -35.22 -3.50
CA ILE A 860 -7.37 -35.88 -2.36
C ILE A 860 -8.71 -36.49 -2.81
N HIS A 861 -9.26 -35.93 -3.87
CA HIS A 861 -10.50 -36.32 -4.51
C HIS A 861 -10.30 -37.48 -5.49
N HIS A 862 -9.30 -37.48 -6.35
CA HIS A 862 -8.95 -38.66 -7.19
C HIS A 862 -8.13 -39.74 -6.44
N ASP A 863 -8.14 -39.75 -5.09
CA ASP A 863 -7.34 -40.70 -4.29
C ASP A 863 -8.05 -42.04 -4.11
N ARG A 864 -7.59 -43.06 -4.86
CA ARG A 864 -8.13 -44.44 -4.84
C ARG A 864 -8.11 -45.09 -3.46
N GLU A 865 -7.15 -44.77 -2.61
CA GLU A 865 -7.12 -45.29 -1.23
C GLU A 865 -8.30 -44.76 -0.41
N ILE A 866 -8.77 -43.54 -0.68
CA ILE A 866 -9.83 -42.84 0.07
C ILE A 866 -11.23 -43.17 -0.48
N TRP A 867 -11.34 -43.34 -1.80
CA TRP A 867 -12.63 -43.39 -2.52
C TRP A 867 -12.98 -44.74 -3.16
N GLY A 868 -11.99 -45.56 -3.53
CA GLY A 868 -12.16 -46.79 -4.32
C GLY A 868 -11.43 -46.73 -5.67
N GLU A 869 -11.29 -47.86 -6.36
CA GLU A 869 -10.68 -47.92 -7.70
C GLU A 869 -11.55 -47.21 -8.76
N ASP A 870 -12.86 -47.18 -8.55
CA ASP A 870 -13.88 -46.53 -9.37
C ASP A 870 -14.01 -45.02 -9.10
N VAL A 871 -12.95 -44.37 -8.57
CA VAL A 871 -12.92 -42.92 -8.28
C VAL A 871 -12.87 -42.06 -9.54
N ASP A 872 -12.32 -42.59 -10.63
CA ASP A 872 -12.27 -41.93 -11.94
C ASP A 872 -13.57 -42.15 -12.75
N GLU A 873 -14.53 -42.91 -12.21
CA GLU A 873 -15.81 -43.23 -12.83
C GLU A 873 -16.96 -42.40 -12.22
N PHE A 874 -17.95 -42.07 -13.05
CA PHE A 874 -19.19 -41.46 -12.56
C PHE A 874 -20.07 -42.53 -11.90
N ASN A 875 -19.88 -42.74 -10.60
CA ASN A 875 -20.69 -43.63 -9.77
C ASN A 875 -21.47 -42.84 -8.68
N PRO A 876 -22.68 -42.33 -8.99
CA PRO A 876 -23.48 -41.55 -8.04
C PRO A 876 -24.12 -42.40 -6.93
N GLU A 877 -24.35 -43.70 -7.14
CA GLU A 877 -24.90 -44.62 -6.13
C GLU A 877 -24.05 -44.67 -4.85
N ARG A 878 -22.74 -44.37 -4.95
CA ARG A 878 -21.83 -44.22 -3.81
C ARG A 878 -22.39 -43.26 -2.73
N PHE A 879 -23.22 -42.29 -3.11
CA PHE A 879 -23.80 -41.26 -2.21
C PHE A 879 -25.22 -41.57 -1.71
N ARG A 880 -25.85 -42.65 -2.16
CA ARG A 880 -27.22 -43.04 -1.79
C ARG A 880 -27.44 -43.18 -0.29
N ASN A 881 -26.43 -43.67 0.43
CA ASN A 881 -26.43 -43.85 1.88
C ASN A 881 -25.69 -42.73 2.64
N GLY A 882 -25.44 -41.60 1.97
CA GLY A 882 -24.76 -40.43 2.53
C GLY A 882 -23.22 -40.53 2.56
N VAL A 883 -22.58 -39.37 2.74
CA VAL A 883 -21.12 -39.18 2.67
C VAL A 883 -20.35 -40.15 3.57
N SER A 884 -20.89 -40.48 4.74
CA SER A 884 -20.27 -41.38 5.72
C SER A 884 -20.07 -42.81 5.23
N MET A 885 -20.87 -43.27 4.26
CA MET A 885 -20.72 -44.57 3.61
C MET A 885 -19.94 -44.47 2.29
N ALA A 886 -19.72 -43.25 1.78
CA ALA A 886 -19.18 -43.00 0.46
C ALA A 886 -17.65 -42.82 0.42
N THR A 887 -17.01 -42.68 1.58
CA THR A 887 -15.55 -42.56 1.71
C THR A 887 -15.05 -43.21 2.98
N LYS A 888 -13.82 -43.75 2.94
CA LYS A 888 -13.14 -44.28 4.12
C LYS A 888 -12.76 -43.18 5.13
N ASN A 889 -12.78 -41.91 4.75
CA ASN A 889 -12.60 -40.80 5.69
C ASN A 889 -13.41 -39.55 5.31
N GLN A 890 -14.39 -39.19 6.14
CA GLN A 890 -15.30 -38.06 5.92
C GLN A 890 -14.59 -36.71 5.74
N VAL A 891 -13.39 -36.53 6.31
CA VAL A 891 -12.66 -35.25 6.26
C VAL A 891 -11.94 -35.03 4.91
N SER A 892 -11.88 -36.06 4.06
CA SER A 892 -11.43 -35.92 2.66
C SER A 892 -12.49 -35.26 1.75
N PHE A 893 -13.74 -35.19 2.20
CA PHE A 893 -14.86 -34.59 1.46
C PHE A 893 -14.86 -33.05 1.63
N LEU A 894 -14.01 -32.38 0.84
CA LEU A 894 -13.68 -30.95 0.98
C LEU A 894 -14.26 -29.95 -0.06
N PRO A 895 -15.40 -30.17 -0.75
CA PRO A 895 -15.84 -29.29 -1.85
C PRO A 895 -16.15 -27.85 -1.40
N PHE A 896 -16.73 -27.70 -0.21
CA PHE A 896 -16.93 -26.39 0.45
C PHE A 896 -15.82 -26.07 1.49
N GLY A 897 -14.73 -26.85 1.50
CA GLY A 897 -13.78 -26.90 2.60
C GLY A 897 -14.36 -27.55 3.86
N TRP A 898 -13.68 -27.36 4.99
CA TRP A 898 -14.04 -27.97 6.29
C TRP A 898 -13.75 -27.03 7.46
N GLY A 899 -14.31 -27.35 8.63
CA GLY A 899 -14.04 -26.67 9.89
C GLY A 899 -14.58 -25.22 9.94
N PRO A 900 -14.05 -24.36 10.83
CA PRO A 900 -14.55 -22.99 11.02
C PRO A 900 -14.54 -22.12 9.75
N ARG A 901 -13.75 -22.48 8.74
CA ARG A 901 -13.59 -21.75 7.46
C ARG A 901 -14.36 -22.38 6.29
N ILE A 902 -15.28 -23.32 6.54
CA ILE A 902 -16.21 -23.87 5.53
C ILE A 902 -16.97 -22.75 4.79
N CYS A 903 -17.35 -22.98 3.54
CA CYS A 903 -18.04 -21.99 2.71
C CYS A 903 -19.27 -21.41 3.41
N LEU A 904 -19.47 -20.09 3.29
CA LEU A 904 -20.66 -19.41 3.80
C LEU A 904 -21.88 -19.63 2.87
N GLY A 905 -21.64 -19.59 1.56
CA GLY A 905 -22.68 -19.75 0.53
C GLY A 905 -23.10 -21.20 0.24
N GLN A 906 -22.69 -22.20 1.04
CA GLN A 906 -22.97 -23.61 0.77
C GLN A 906 -24.46 -23.90 0.56
N ASN A 907 -25.32 -23.46 1.47
CA ASN A 907 -26.77 -23.67 1.36
C ASN A 907 -27.38 -22.86 0.21
N PHE A 908 -26.83 -21.67 -0.08
CA PHE A 908 -27.28 -20.79 -1.17
C PHE A 908 -27.05 -21.46 -2.53
N ALA A 909 -25.81 -21.85 -2.83
CA ALA A 909 -25.44 -22.47 -4.11
C ALA A 909 -26.16 -23.80 -4.35
N MET A 910 -26.46 -24.56 -3.29
CA MET A 910 -27.23 -25.80 -3.42
C MET A 910 -28.72 -25.58 -3.70
N VAL A 911 -29.35 -24.52 -3.17
CA VAL A 911 -30.73 -24.17 -3.52
C VAL A 911 -30.80 -23.62 -4.95
N GLU A 912 -29.87 -22.73 -5.31
CA GLU A 912 -29.71 -22.15 -6.65
C GLU A 912 -29.54 -23.24 -7.72
N ALA A 913 -28.56 -24.12 -7.56
CA ALA A 913 -28.25 -25.15 -8.54
C ALA A 913 -29.34 -26.23 -8.65
N LYS A 914 -29.96 -26.64 -7.52
CA LYS A 914 -31.09 -27.57 -7.56
C LYS A 914 -32.28 -26.97 -8.30
N MET A 915 -32.65 -25.72 -8.02
CA MET A 915 -33.78 -25.07 -8.70
C MET A 915 -33.53 -24.95 -10.21
N ALA A 916 -32.32 -24.53 -10.61
CA ALA A 916 -31.93 -24.43 -12.01
C ALA A 916 -32.00 -25.80 -12.71
N LEU A 917 -31.36 -26.84 -12.15
CA LEU A 917 -31.35 -28.17 -12.76
C LEU A 917 -32.74 -28.81 -12.80
N THR A 918 -33.55 -28.62 -11.76
CA THR A 918 -34.96 -29.07 -11.73
C THR A 918 -35.75 -28.46 -12.87
N MET A 919 -35.68 -27.13 -13.05
CA MET A 919 -36.43 -26.44 -14.10
C MET A 919 -35.89 -26.75 -15.51
N ILE A 920 -34.59 -27.04 -15.67
CA ILE A 920 -34.04 -27.52 -16.94
C ILE A 920 -34.57 -28.93 -17.26
N LEU A 921 -34.52 -29.87 -16.32
CA LEU A 921 -34.98 -31.25 -16.53
C LEU A 921 -36.49 -31.37 -16.79
N GLN A 922 -37.31 -30.45 -16.24
CA GLN A 922 -38.76 -30.35 -16.51
C GLN A 922 -39.09 -30.04 -17.98
N HIS A 923 -38.24 -29.28 -18.67
CA HIS A 923 -38.56 -28.69 -19.99
C HIS A 923 -37.69 -29.25 -21.14
N PHE A 924 -36.49 -29.73 -20.84
CA PHE A 924 -35.49 -30.10 -21.84
C PHE A 924 -34.83 -31.45 -21.57
N SER A 925 -34.42 -32.11 -22.65
CA SER A 925 -33.36 -33.11 -22.67
C SER A 925 -32.14 -32.57 -23.41
N PHE A 926 -30.97 -33.11 -23.09
CA PHE A 926 -29.71 -32.62 -23.65
C PHE A 926 -28.67 -33.73 -23.83
N GLU A 927 -27.78 -33.53 -24.79
CA GLU A 927 -26.67 -34.43 -25.14
C GLU A 927 -25.45 -33.60 -25.57
N LEU A 928 -24.24 -34.17 -25.56
CA LEU A 928 -23.04 -33.45 -25.99
C LEU A 928 -23.11 -33.17 -27.50
N SER A 929 -22.76 -31.97 -27.93
CA SER A 929 -22.61 -31.69 -29.35
C SER A 929 -21.37 -32.42 -29.92
N PRO A 930 -21.40 -32.90 -31.18
CA PRO A 930 -20.21 -33.31 -31.90
C PRO A 930 -19.10 -32.24 -32.00
N THR A 931 -19.41 -30.96 -31.74
CA THR A 931 -18.41 -29.87 -31.66
C THR A 931 -17.73 -29.77 -30.30
N TYR A 932 -18.25 -30.43 -29.26
CA TYR A 932 -17.79 -30.28 -27.89
C TYR A 932 -16.35 -30.77 -27.70
N SER A 933 -15.47 -29.84 -27.35
CA SER A 933 -14.05 -30.11 -27.13
C SER A 933 -13.76 -30.19 -25.63
N HIS A 934 -13.71 -31.40 -25.06
CA HIS A 934 -13.48 -31.59 -23.63
C HIS A 934 -12.10 -31.08 -23.20
N ALA A 935 -12.07 -29.91 -22.58
CA ALA A 935 -10.86 -29.21 -22.19
C ALA A 935 -11.06 -28.43 -20.87
N PRO A 936 -11.06 -29.11 -19.71
CA PRO A 936 -11.03 -28.43 -18.41
C PRO A 936 -9.75 -27.59 -18.22
N PHE A 937 -9.84 -26.36 -17.73
CA PHE A 937 -8.65 -25.56 -17.37
C PHE A 937 -8.91 -24.70 -16.12
N THR A 938 -7.87 -24.19 -15.46
CA THR A 938 -8.04 -23.41 -14.21
C THR A 938 -7.73 -21.93 -14.41
N VAL A 939 -8.73 -21.09 -14.11
CA VAL A 939 -8.60 -19.63 -14.01
C VAL A 939 -8.54 -19.24 -12.54
N VAL A 940 -9.71 -19.13 -11.90
CA VAL A 940 -9.89 -19.16 -10.44
C VAL A 940 -10.70 -20.40 -10.06
N THR A 941 -11.62 -20.83 -10.91
CA THR A 941 -12.22 -22.17 -10.87
C THR A 941 -11.82 -23.05 -12.05
N ILE A 942 -12.25 -24.31 -12.07
CA ILE A 942 -12.14 -25.21 -13.24
C ILE A 942 -13.23 -24.85 -14.26
N GLN A 943 -12.86 -24.20 -15.36
CA GLN A 943 -13.78 -23.78 -16.42
C GLN A 943 -13.61 -24.65 -17.69
N PRO A 944 -14.60 -24.71 -18.60
CA PRO A 944 -14.43 -25.33 -19.91
C PRO A 944 -13.71 -24.37 -20.87
N GLN A 945 -12.52 -24.75 -21.35
CA GLN A 945 -11.61 -23.90 -22.14
C GLN A 945 -12.15 -23.50 -23.51
N HIS A 946 -13.11 -24.26 -24.05
CA HIS A 946 -13.70 -24.06 -25.37
C HIS A 946 -15.23 -23.85 -25.30
N GLY A 947 -15.77 -23.55 -24.13
CA GLY A 947 -17.22 -23.58 -23.87
C GLY A 947 -17.74 -25.01 -23.67
N ALA A 948 -19.05 -25.14 -23.53
CA ALA A 948 -19.75 -26.40 -23.31
C ALA A 948 -20.93 -26.51 -24.28
N GLN A 949 -20.66 -26.96 -25.51
CA GLN A 949 -21.63 -27.14 -26.56
C GLN A 949 -22.48 -28.41 -26.32
N ILE A 950 -23.78 -28.22 -26.14
CA ILE A 950 -24.76 -29.29 -26.04
C ILE A 950 -25.86 -29.11 -27.08
N ILE A 951 -26.50 -30.21 -27.47
CA ILE A 951 -27.75 -30.18 -28.25
C ILE A 951 -28.91 -30.26 -27.25
N LEU A 952 -29.69 -29.18 -27.16
CA LEU A 952 -30.93 -29.12 -26.37
C LEU A 952 -32.13 -29.55 -27.22
N ARG A 953 -33.05 -30.30 -26.61
CA ARG A 953 -34.31 -30.77 -27.21
C ARG A 953 -35.47 -30.50 -26.24
N LYS A 954 -36.64 -30.10 -26.75
CA LYS A 954 -37.85 -29.78 -25.96
C LYS A 954 -38.67 -31.03 -25.60
N LEU A 955 -39.38 -31.01 -24.46
CA LEU A 955 -40.18 -32.10 -23.88
C LEU A 955 -41.63 -31.72 -23.54
#